data_AF-A0A5Q0SFR2-F1
#
_entry.id   AF-A0A5Q0SFR2-F1
#
_cell.length_a   1.000
_cell.length_b   1.000
_cell.length_c   1.000
_cell.angle_alpha   90.00
_cell.angle_beta   90.00
_cell.angle_gamma   90.00
#
_symmetry.space_group_name_H-M   'P 1'
#
loop_
_entity.id
_entity.type
_entity.pdbx_description
1 polymer ?
#
loop_
_entity_poly.entity_id
_entity_poly.type
_entity_poly.pdbx_seq_one_letter_code
_entity_poly.pdbx_strand_id
1 'polypeptide(L)'
;MIWSTFLLILTLSGIVLPLIMTNINNQSISTLSPNYYLTVAIVFPPNNLTLLQQYVQQHIVLNQSQVEKLFIPTEEISRTLSQLRQLNISAASYMNVILASGTVSKLEKVLNGKFYVYEFDGKKFYEFSGSPVIPNAIVIGTNITSLILNKPTTLYNITQAVAYNALAPSQLLDAYNITWLHAHNITGKGTVIGVLDFYGDPYIQQQLEEFDKQYNISNPPFFKIVPIGAYNPNDGITTGWAMEISLDIEYAHIIAPDAGIVLYVANPNIPLPAIIAYIVQQNEVNVLSQSFGIPELYVDLGLIPLSYVNSLMYEYWLGEVEGITFTAASGDAGGNGYNYFLAPQGSVIFPASIPYVLAVGGSSVYISGNKTIETAWSGESVLGATTGGYSTLFPAPSYQGSNGFRLVPDVVADANPYTGVFILYYYNQTYLVGGTSLATPVVSGIIDLMTQEYGRLGFVNPYLYELRNTSALTPIRFGYNTPYYVNSSELNPVTGLGSINAGYLYQLLPKVMHSPTIAVAVYNSTYLDGQVVKVVANISGIMPSSVIGMVFNGSSVIQQFPLSFNGTYWVGKFIASGSGIQEVIVKADNLEGDTYVTIGYQAQFIFPPIALFPQPESVPIVVQLIYPNGSLVKNPPNLTAIIYKYDQIDNKMSIVSSVLLQRTPVINLSVLGIQIQFGYLTGVYQLPSTIVSGVYFIKIPNVFGFDEFVSGIYILDAVYPPIFTNPVVVSPGQNVTILAEALATGSPNVTVSFYNISGAEVYSIPVNAITYQNTLIYITQITLPKLKPGYYYVVAKAIYNASNFTAKGIGVTQIYVSPYSLNVKVRIIPNTSIVYQNQQIYIIANITYPNGTEVKCGSFSAIIVPSYLSSQFDNLQLQYSVPLTYFNGSWIGKLQIPSGSSSNSLGYSTYGISGYWYVYVEGISADGIPTSFPATLDVNTLSINPLSPSSQFVVLPYVYVRAFNGTIAFNEFIDNAIIVGHNATFVNSIIRNLIVENGSVTLINSRALNVSLINSQIIKINSTIGNNVNYITTIGSNYIKSGYLSVGNPILIIIGVALDIVTIIILILIRIRRKKFI
;
A
#
# COMPACT_ATOMS: atom_id res chain seq x y z
N MET A 1 23.57 -9.52 -1.96
CA MET A 1 22.20 -9.05 -1.76
C MET A 1 21.21 -10.15 -2.16
N ILE A 2 21.38 -11.34 -1.60
CA ILE A 2 20.37 -12.42 -1.55
C ILE A 2 19.15 -11.93 -0.74
N TRP A 3 19.32 -10.86 0.04
CA TRP A 3 18.32 -10.27 0.90
C TRP A 3 17.08 -9.70 0.19
N SER A 4 17.04 -9.41 -1.13
CA SER A 4 15.86 -8.76 -1.76
C SER A 4 14.90 -9.73 -2.45
N THR A 5 15.38 -10.73 -3.19
CA THR A 5 14.55 -11.87 -3.65
C THR A 5 14.22 -12.82 -2.51
N PHE A 6 15.08 -12.91 -1.50
CA PHE A 6 14.78 -13.60 -0.25
C PHE A 6 13.94 -12.75 0.71
N LEU A 7 14.06 -11.40 0.75
CA LEU A 7 13.01 -10.57 1.36
C LEU A 7 11.73 -10.75 0.59
N LEU A 8 11.73 -10.86 -0.73
CA LEU A 8 10.51 -11.05 -1.51
C LEU A 8 9.83 -12.36 -1.15
N ILE A 9 10.62 -13.44 -1.10
CA ILE A 9 10.15 -14.71 -0.59
C ILE A 9 9.74 -14.54 0.87
N LEU A 10 10.43 -13.78 1.74
CA LEU A 10 10.11 -13.47 3.16
C LEU A 10 9.17 -12.28 3.42
N THR A 11 8.61 -11.62 2.41
CA THR A 11 7.65 -10.51 2.50
C THR A 11 6.35 -10.99 1.91
N LEU A 12 6.41 -11.73 0.79
CA LEU A 12 5.34 -12.65 0.39
C LEU A 12 5.19 -13.76 1.45
N SER A 13 6.29 -14.29 1.99
CA SER A 13 6.33 -15.14 3.21
C SER A 13 6.58 -14.40 4.52
N GLY A 14 6.43 -13.08 4.52
CA GLY A 14 6.34 -12.24 5.73
C GLY A 14 4.90 -11.84 6.02
N ILE A 15 4.04 -11.95 4.99
CA ILE A 15 2.61 -12.18 5.11
C ILE A 15 2.33 -13.69 5.32
N VAL A 16 3.26 -14.59 4.98
CA VAL A 16 3.28 -15.93 5.60
C VAL A 16 3.62 -15.71 7.07
N LEU A 17 2.55 -15.69 7.85
CA LEU A 17 2.44 -16.28 9.17
C LEU A 17 3.77 -16.91 9.59
N PRO A 18 4.44 -16.44 10.65
CA PRO A 18 5.39 -17.30 11.32
C PRO A 18 4.63 -18.57 11.73
N LEU A 19 4.69 -19.61 10.89
CA LEU A 19 4.43 -20.99 11.25
C LEU A 19 5.61 -21.45 12.09
N ILE A 20 5.65 -20.88 13.28
CA ILE A 20 6.16 -21.53 14.45
C ILE A 20 4.94 -21.61 15.34
N MET A 21 4.46 -22.83 15.56
CA MET A 21 3.88 -23.18 16.84
C MET A 21 4.82 -22.66 17.93
N THR A 22 4.63 -21.42 18.40
CA THR A 22 4.97 -21.11 19.78
C THR A 22 4.05 -21.99 20.57
N ASN A 23 4.58 -23.13 21.01
CA ASN A 23 4.07 -23.97 22.07
C ASN A 23 2.98 -23.24 22.87
N ILE A 24 1.71 -23.54 22.58
CA ILE A 24 0.56 -23.12 23.41
C ILE A 24 0.55 -23.90 24.73
N ASN A 25 1.64 -24.58 25.08
CA ASN A 25 1.95 -24.96 26.45
C ASN A 25 1.96 -23.77 27.44
N ASN A 26 1.74 -22.52 27.02
CA ASN A 26 1.84 -21.32 27.86
C ASN A 26 0.72 -20.26 27.77
N GLN A 27 -0.45 -20.52 27.15
CA GLN A 27 -1.56 -19.53 27.17
C GLN A 27 -2.26 -19.49 28.54
N SER A 28 -1.59 -18.93 29.55
CA SER A 28 -2.29 -18.46 30.75
C SER A 28 -3.02 -17.15 30.40
N ILE A 29 -4.36 -17.16 30.37
CA ILE A 29 -5.16 -15.93 30.38
C ILE A 29 -4.84 -15.25 31.71
N SER A 30 -3.96 -14.25 31.67
CA SER A 30 -3.53 -13.50 32.84
C SER A 30 -4.31 -12.19 32.91
N THR A 31 -4.66 -11.77 34.11
CA THR A 31 -5.24 -10.44 34.33
C THR A 31 -4.13 -9.40 34.36
N LEU A 32 -4.40 -8.18 33.88
CA LEU A 32 -3.45 -7.08 34.04
C LEU A 32 -3.17 -6.81 35.52
N SER A 33 -1.96 -6.32 35.81
CA SER A 33 -1.58 -5.88 37.16
C SER A 33 -2.54 -4.79 37.66
N PRO A 34 -3.07 -4.86 38.90
CA PRO A 34 -3.98 -3.85 39.45
C PRO A 34 -3.41 -2.42 39.47
N ASN A 35 -2.08 -2.28 39.41
CA ASN A 35 -1.36 -1.01 39.41
C ASN A 35 -0.97 -0.52 38.00
N TYR A 36 -1.19 -1.33 36.96
CA TYR A 36 -0.95 -0.91 35.58
C TYR A 36 -1.86 0.28 35.25
N TYR A 37 -1.31 1.28 34.56
CA TYR A 37 -2.02 2.50 34.20
C TYR A 37 -2.39 2.45 32.72
N LEU A 38 -3.67 2.64 32.39
CA LEU A 38 -4.16 2.59 31.02
C LEU A 38 -5.30 3.59 30.79
N THR A 39 -5.69 3.74 29.52
CA THR A 39 -6.80 4.58 29.07
C THR A 39 -7.91 3.73 28.46
N VAL A 40 -9.17 4.09 28.74
CA VAL A 40 -10.37 3.53 28.08
C VAL A 40 -11.18 4.66 27.44
N ALA A 41 -11.93 4.34 26.39
CA ALA A 41 -12.92 5.24 25.82
C ALA A 41 -14.34 4.81 26.22
N ILE A 42 -15.17 5.77 26.59
CA ILE A 42 -16.60 5.57 26.92
C ILE A 42 -17.38 6.42 25.92
N VAL A 43 -18.07 5.78 24.99
CA VAL A 43 -18.80 6.41 23.88
C VAL A 43 -20.28 6.39 24.18
N PHE A 44 -20.92 7.56 24.18
CA PHE A 44 -22.37 7.67 24.26
C PHE A 44 -22.97 7.81 22.85
N PRO A 45 -24.09 7.14 22.55
CA PRO A 45 -24.85 7.43 21.34
C PRO A 45 -25.26 8.91 21.30
N PRO A 46 -25.19 9.57 20.13
CA PRO A 46 -25.65 10.94 20.00
C PRO A 46 -27.14 11.10 20.34
N ASN A 47 -27.49 12.22 20.98
CA ASN A 47 -28.87 12.67 21.12
C ASN A 47 -29.50 12.92 19.75
N ASN A 48 -30.83 12.85 19.66
CA ASN A 48 -31.57 13.11 18.42
C ASN A 48 -31.02 12.34 17.20
N LEU A 49 -30.66 11.06 17.41
CA LEU A 49 -29.99 10.22 16.41
C LEU A 49 -30.72 10.18 15.05
N THR A 50 -32.06 10.25 15.04
CA THR A 50 -32.83 10.30 13.79
C THR A 50 -32.55 11.56 12.98
N LEU A 51 -32.44 12.71 13.67
CA LEU A 51 -32.17 14.00 13.06
C LEU A 51 -30.73 14.06 12.53
N LEU A 52 -29.77 13.53 13.29
CA LEU A 52 -28.37 13.46 12.88
C LEU A 52 -28.21 12.70 11.55
N GLN A 53 -28.73 11.47 11.47
CA GLN A 53 -28.71 10.67 10.23
C GLN A 53 -29.36 11.39 9.05
N GLN A 54 -30.50 12.07 9.29
CA GLN A 54 -31.17 12.83 8.25
C GLN A 54 -30.33 14.00 7.77
N TYR A 55 -29.70 14.75 8.68
CA TYR A 55 -28.89 15.92 8.34
C TYR A 55 -27.64 15.55 7.56
N VAL A 56 -27.00 14.42 7.88
CA VAL A 56 -25.89 13.87 7.07
C VAL A 56 -26.35 13.62 5.63
N GLN A 57 -27.44 12.88 5.43
CA GLN A 57 -27.95 12.53 4.10
C GLN A 57 -28.52 13.74 3.33
N GLN A 58 -28.95 14.77 4.06
CA GLN A 58 -29.42 16.04 3.49
C GLN A 58 -28.29 17.04 3.27
N HIS A 59 -27.05 16.69 3.64
CA HIS A 59 -25.88 17.56 3.53
C HIS A 59 -26.08 18.91 4.27
N ILE A 60 -26.75 18.85 5.43
CA ILE A 60 -26.95 20.02 6.29
C ILE A 60 -25.68 20.24 7.11
N VAL A 61 -25.04 21.38 6.86
CA VAL A 61 -23.86 21.82 7.61
C VAL A 61 -24.30 22.70 8.79
N LEU A 62 -23.84 22.33 9.97
CA LEU A 62 -24.08 23.00 11.25
C LEU A 62 -22.76 23.54 11.81
N ASN A 63 -22.87 24.59 12.63
CA ASN A 63 -21.75 24.98 13.47
C ASN A 63 -21.66 24.11 14.74
N GLN A 64 -20.48 24.11 15.36
CA GLN A 64 -20.21 23.33 16.57
C GLN A 64 -21.23 23.54 17.69
N SER A 65 -21.67 24.78 17.96
CA SER A 65 -22.66 25.04 19.02
C SER A 65 -24.02 24.39 18.73
N GLN A 66 -24.42 24.34 17.46
CA GLN A 66 -25.63 23.62 17.04
C GLN A 66 -25.45 22.11 17.21
N VAL A 67 -24.30 21.55 16.82
CA VAL A 67 -23.98 20.13 16.98
C VAL A 67 -23.98 19.73 18.46
N GLU A 68 -23.28 20.49 19.31
CA GLU A 68 -23.25 20.29 20.76
C GLU A 68 -24.65 20.28 21.37
N LYS A 69 -25.47 21.27 21.00
CA LYS A 69 -26.83 21.40 21.54
C LYS A 69 -27.76 20.29 21.07
N LEU A 70 -27.66 19.87 19.80
CA LEU A 70 -28.60 18.93 19.20
C LEU A 70 -28.22 17.48 19.48
N PHE A 71 -26.93 17.16 19.49
CA PHE A 71 -26.47 15.78 19.36
C PHE A 71 -25.59 15.30 20.51
N ILE A 72 -25.03 16.18 21.34
CA ILE A 72 -24.11 15.75 22.40
C ILE A 72 -24.86 15.46 23.72
N PRO A 73 -24.73 14.25 24.30
CA PRO A 73 -25.39 13.84 25.55
C PRO A 73 -24.70 14.43 26.79
N THR A 74 -24.82 15.75 26.94
CA THR A 74 -24.07 16.55 27.91
C THR A 74 -24.36 16.17 29.37
N GLU A 75 -25.61 15.79 29.70
CA GLU A 75 -25.98 15.40 31.06
C GLU A 75 -25.34 14.05 31.46
N GLU A 76 -25.42 13.06 30.57
CA GLU A 76 -24.80 11.74 30.75
C GLU A 76 -23.29 11.86 30.90
N ILE A 77 -22.65 12.64 30.03
CA ILE A 77 -21.21 12.90 30.06
C ILE A 77 -20.82 13.56 31.38
N SER A 78 -21.51 14.62 31.78
CA SER A 78 -21.21 15.37 33.02
C SER A 78 -21.34 14.49 34.26
N ARG A 79 -22.36 13.63 34.30
CA ARG A 79 -22.56 12.65 35.38
C ARG A 79 -21.42 11.63 35.42
N THR A 80 -21.05 11.06 34.28
CA THR A 80 -19.97 10.06 34.20
C THR A 80 -18.61 10.68 34.53
N LEU A 81 -18.29 11.88 34.04
CA LEU A 81 -17.08 12.63 34.42
C LEU A 81 -17.02 12.87 35.94
N SER A 82 -18.15 13.22 36.56
CA SER A 82 -18.22 13.41 38.01
C SER A 82 -17.95 12.12 38.78
N GLN A 83 -18.52 10.99 38.33
CA GLN A 83 -18.26 9.67 38.92
C GLN A 83 -16.79 9.24 38.79
N LEU A 84 -16.17 9.47 37.64
CA LEU A 84 -14.75 9.16 37.40
C LEU A 84 -13.83 10.01 38.28
N ARG A 85 -14.11 11.31 38.39
CA ARG A 85 -13.35 12.24 39.25
C ARG A 85 -13.42 11.87 40.72
N GLN A 86 -14.58 11.43 41.23
CA GLN A 86 -14.74 10.97 42.61
C GLN A 86 -13.82 9.78 42.95
N LEU A 87 -13.39 9.01 41.95
CA LEU A 87 -12.50 7.86 42.12
C LEU A 87 -11.05 8.16 41.76
N ASN A 88 -10.71 9.45 41.59
CA ASN A 88 -9.38 9.91 41.17
C ASN A 88 -8.92 9.22 39.88
N ILE A 89 -9.82 9.13 38.90
CA ILE A 89 -9.55 8.72 37.52
C ILE A 89 -9.50 10.00 36.69
N SER A 90 -8.44 10.18 35.91
CA SER A 90 -8.31 11.33 35.01
C SER A 90 -9.27 11.14 33.85
N ALA A 91 -10.08 12.14 33.51
CA ALA A 91 -11.03 12.01 32.41
C ALA A 91 -11.27 13.33 31.68
N ALA A 92 -11.33 13.25 30.35
CA ALA A 92 -11.68 14.34 29.45
C ALA A 92 -12.72 13.86 28.43
N SER A 93 -13.58 14.76 27.97
CA SER A 93 -14.61 14.47 26.97
C SER A 93 -14.35 15.22 25.67
N TYR A 94 -14.54 14.53 24.56
CA TYR A 94 -14.48 15.06 23.19
C TYR A 94 -15.78 14.65 22.51
N MET A 95 -16.63 15.63 22.16
CA MET A 95 -18.00 15.37 21.71
C MET A 95 -18.74 14.41 22.66
N ASN A 96 -19.19 13.26 22.16
CA ASN A 96 -19.91 12.19 22.85
C ASN A 96 -19.00 11.10 23.45
N VAL A 97 -17.68 11.30 23.43
CA VAL A 97 -16.68 10.33 23.91
C VAL A 97 -15.97 10.85 25.16
N ILE A 98 -15.80 10.01 26.18
CA ILE A 98 -14.93 10.27 27.33
C ILE A 98 -13.69 9.38 27.24
N LEU A 99 -12.50 9.98 27.28
CA LEU A 99 -11.27 9.27 27.58
C LEU A 99 -11.02 9.28 29.08
N ALA A 100 -10.92 8.10 29.69
CA ALA A 100 -10.69 7.92 31.11
C ALA A 100 -9.39 7.12 31.35
N SER A 101 -8.47 7.69 32.12
CA SER A 101 -7.15 7.13 32.41
C SER A 101 -6.95 6.92 33.92
N GLY A 102 -6.53 5.71 34.30
CA GLY A 102 -6.38 5.32 35.69
C GLY A 102 -5.68 3.98 35.87
N THR A 103 -5.47 3.58 37.13
CA THR A 103 -4.98 2.23 37.43
C THR A 103 -6.07 1.20 37.12
N VAL A 104 -5.67 0.02 36.67
CA VAL A 104 -6.57 -1.13 36.39
C VAL A 104 -7.54 -1.35 37.55
N SER A 105 -7.06 -1.39 38.79
CA SER A 105 -7.90 -1.54 40.00
C SER A 105 -9.05 -0.52 40.12
N LYS A 106 -8.82 0.74 39.71
CA LYS A 106 -9.84 1.79 39.76
C LYS A 106 -10.82 1.67 38.59
N LEU A 107 -10.30 1.39 37.39
CA LEU A 107 -11.10 1.23 36.18
C LEU A 107 -12.00 0.00 36.28
N GLU A 108 -11.48 -1.15 36.73
CA GLU A 108 -12.26 -2.37 36.98
C GLU A 108 -13.41 -2.14 37.98
N LYS A 109 -13.16 -1.33 39.02
CA LYS A 109 -14.18 -0.97 40.02
C LYS A 109 -15.31 -0.11 39.42
N VAL A 110 -14.98 0.87 38.57
CA VAL A 110 -15.99 1.72 37.91
C VAL A 110 -16.77 0.96 36.85
N LEU A 111 -16.04 0.22 36.02
CA LEU A 111 -16.59 -0.45 34.85
C LEU A 111 -17.21 -1.81 35.20
N ASN A 112 -17.05 -2.30 36.44
CA ASN A 112 -17.59 -3.59 36.88
C ASN A 112 -17.20 -4.74 35.92
N GLY A 113 -15.89 -4.94 35.78
CA GLY A 113 -15.30 -5.96 34.94
C GLY A 113 -13.82 -6.16 35.22
N LYS A 114 -13.13 -6.88 34.33
CA LYS A 114 -11.70 -7.16 34.43
C LYS A 114 -10.98 -6.93 33.11
N PHE A 115 -9.71 -6.57 33.19
CA PHE A 115 -8.83 -6.56 32.01
C PHE A 115 -8.06 -7.86 31.92
N TYR A 116 -8.20 -8.53 30.78
CA TYR A 116 -7.49 -9.76 30.47
C TYR A 116 -6.44 -9.48 29.39
N VAL A 117 -5.31 -10.17 29.50
CA VAL A 117 -4.25 -10.15 28.49
C VAL A 117 -4.47 -11.33 27.55
N TYR A 118 -4.58 -11.01 26.27
CA TYR A 118 -4.70 -11.95 25.17
C TYR A 118 -3.42 -11.92 24.33
N GLU A 119 -3.17 -13.01 23.63
CA GLU A 119 -2.10 -13.10 22.64
C GLU A 119 -2.71 -13.62 21.34
N PHE A 120 -2.53 -12.85 20.26
CA PHE A 120 -3.00 -13.17 18.93
C PHE A 120 -1.90 -12.84 17.93
N ASP A 121 -1.53 -13.80 17.07
CA ASP A 121 -0.43 -13.66 16.11
C ASP A 121 0.89 -13.18 16.74
N GLY A 122 1.25 -13.75 17.91
CA GLY A 122 2.44 -13.38 18.68
C GLY A 122 2.39 -11.99 19.33
N LYS A 123 1.32 -11.22 19.14
CA LYS A 123 1.13 -9.88 19.73
C LYS A 123 0.25 -9.97 20.97
N LYS A 124 0.70 -9.34 22.05
CA LYS A 124 -0.06 -9.26 23.31
C LYS A 124 -0.88 -7.97 23.37
N PHE A 125 -2.14 -8.11 23.73
CA PHE A 125 -3.04 -6.99 23.97
C PHE A 125 -3.87 -7.21 25.23
N TYR A 126 -4.43 -6.13 25.76
CA TYR A 126 -5.43 -6.24 26.81
C TYR A 126 -6.81 -5.93 26.27
N GLU A 127 -7.81 -6.56 26.85
CA GLU A 127 -9.20 -6.26 26.57
C GLU A 127 -10.02 -6.26 27.87
N PHE A 128 -10.92 -5.30 27.97
CA PHE A 128 -11.88 -5.21 29.06
C PHE A 128 -13.04 -6.16 28.83
N SER A 129 -13.29 -7.01 29.82
CA SER A 129 -14.41 -7.95 29.84
C SER A 129 -15.25 -7.67 31.09
N GLY A 130 -16.51 -7.29 30.88
CA GLY A 130 -17.38 -6.91 31.98
C GLY A 130 -18.77 -6.45 31.54
N SER A 131 -19.55 -5.98 32.51
CA SER A 131 -20.84 -5.33 32.26
C SER A 131 -20.77 -3.93 32.86
N PRO A 132 -20.36 -2.91 32.07
CA PRO A 132 -20.30 -1.53 32.51
C PRO A 132 -21.57 -1.08 33.21
N VAL A 133 -21.43 -0.46 34.38
CA VAL A 133 -22.55 0.13 35.14
C VAL A 133 -22.89 1.53 34.61
N ILE A 134 -22.33 1.93 33.47
CA ILE A 134 -22.62 3.20 32.80
C ILE A 134 -23.75 2.93 31.81
N PRO A 135 -25.00 3.37 32.10
CA PRO A 135 -26.13 3.07 31.22
C PRO A 135 -25.92 3.72 29.85
N ASN A 136 -26.32 3.00 28.79
CA ASN A 136 -26.33 3.49 27.41
C ASN A 136 -24.98 3.98 26.89
N ALA A 137 -23.86 3.42 27.36
CA ALA A 137 -22.54 3.72 26.84
C ALA A 137 -21.83 2.47 26.32
N ILE A 138 -21.06 2.64 25.25
CA ILE A 138 -20.13 1.65 24.73
C ILE A 138 -18.78 1.88 25.42
N VAL A 139 -18.18 0.83 25.97
CA VAL A 139 -16.88 0.91 26.64
C VAL A 139 -15.84 0.21 25.80
N ILE A 140 -14.86 0.97 25.31
CA ILE A 140 -13.73 0.46 24.54
C ILE A 140 -12.52 0.46 25.48
N GLY A 141 -12.24 -0.71 26.06
CA GLY A 141 -11.17 -0.91 27.03
C GLY A 141 -10.07 -1.83 26.50
N THR A 142 -9.53 -1.54 25.32
CA THR A 142 -8.51 -2.36 24.66
C THR A 142 -7.45 -1.47 24.01
N ASN A 143 -6.21 -1.96 23.92
CA ASN A 143 -5.14 -1.34 23.13
C ASN A 143 -4.97 -2.00 21.75
N ILE A 144 -5.94 -2.80 21.29
CA ILE A 144 -5.82 -3.55 20.04
C ILE A 144 -5.51 -2.65 18.83
N THR A 145 -6.01 -1.41 18.80
CA THR A 145 -5.71 -0.43 17.74
C THR A 145 -4.20 -0.27 17.55
N SER A 146 -3.39 -0.25 18.62
CA SER A 146 -1.93 -0.09 18.51
C SER A 146 -1.22 -1.28 17.85
N LEU A 147 -1.92 -2.40 17.61
CA LEU A 147 -1.35 -3.65 17.12
C LEU A 147 -1.83 -4.03 15.72
N ILE A 148 -3.08 -3.67 15.39
CA ILE A 148 -3.74 -4.05 14.15
C ILE A 148 -3.99 -2.87 13.20
N LEU A 149 -3.98 -1.63 13.71
CA LEU A 149 -4.00 -0.45 12.86
C LEU A 149 -2.65 -0.31 12.20
N ASN A 150 -2.67 -0.29 10.88
CA ASN A 150 -1.48 -0.10 10.08
C ASN A 150 -1.75 0.98 9.04
N LYS A 151 -0.75 1.81 8.79
CA LYS A 151 -0.66 2.55 7.54
C LYS A 151 -0.59 1.56 6.37
N PRO A 152 -1.09 1.88 5.17
CA PRO A 152 -0.73 1.14 3.98
C PRO A 152 0.81 1.10 3.90
N THR A 153 1.32 0.04 3.28
CA THR A 153 2.76 -0.02 3.06
C THR A 153 3.09 1.11 2.09
N THR A 154 3.65 2.23 2.57
CA THR A 154 4.32 3.18 1.67
C THR A 154 5.39 2.38 0.95
N LEU A 155 5.11 2.07 -0.29
CA LEU A 155 5.98 1.23 -1.07
C LEU A 155 6.99 2.17 -1.69
N TYR A 156 8.11 2.29 -0.99
CA TYR A 156 9.28 2.95 -1.53
C TYR A 156 10.00 1.94 -2.41
N ASN A 157 10.36 2.37 -3.62
CA ASN A 157 11.02 1.49 -4.58
C ASN A 157 12.45 1.18 -4.07
N ILE A 158 12.67 -0.02 -3.52
CA ILE A 158 14.01 -0.44 -3.07
C ILE A 158 14.55 -1.75 -3.64
N THR A 159 13.73 -2.56 -4.30
CA THR A 159 14.07 -3.99 -4.34
C THR A 159 14.05 -4.70 -5.68
N GLN A 160 13.43 -4.17 -6.76
CA GLN A 160 13.67 -4.70 -8.11
C GLN A 160 13.56 -3.58 -9.15
N ALA A 161 14.43 -3.56 -10.16
CA ALA A 161 14.45 -2.50 -11.17
C ALA A 161 13.36 -2.69 -12.22
N VAL A 162 12.10 -2.74 -11.79
CA VAL A 162 10.95 -2.62 -12.69
C VAL A 162 11.04 -1.26 -13.38
N ALA A 163 10.69 -1.23 -14.67
CA ALA A 163 10.59 0.03 -15.38
C ALA A 163 9.67 0.99 -14.61
N TYR A 164 10.20 2.15 -14.22
CA TYR A 164 9.46 3.17 -13.49
C TYR A 164 9.52 4.51 -14.21
N ASN A 165 8.56 5.36 -13.91
CA ASN A 165 8.49 6.73 -14.36
C ASN A 165 8.00 7.59 -13.20
N ALA A 166 8.88 8.40 -12.60
CA ALA A 166 8.47 9.27 -11.51
C ALA A 166 7.65 10.45 -12.04
N LEU A 167 6.50 10.71 -11.44
CA LEU A 167 5.68 11.88 -11.74
C LEU A 167 6.22 13.10 -11.01
N ALA A 168 6.45 14.18 -11.76
CA ALA A 168 6.66 15.50 -11.17
C ALA A 168 5.34 16.09 -10.67
N PRO A 169 5.35 16.99 -9.66
CA PRO A 169 4.12 17.65 -9.19
C PRO A 169 3.29 18.31 -10.31
N SER A 170 3.90 19.01 -11.26
CA SER A 170 3.17 19.64 -12.37
C SER A 170 2.47 18.62 -13.27
N GLN A 171 3.09 17.46 -13.47
CA GLN A 171 2.55 16.35 -14.24
C GLN A 171 1.34 15.73 -13.55
N LEU A 172 1.38 15.62 -12.21
CA LEU A 172 0.26 15.15 -11.40
C LEU A 172 -0.92 16.14 -11.46
N LEU A 173 -0.66 17.44 -11.37
CA LEU A 173 -1.69 18.49 -11.49
C LEU A 173 -2.38 18.46 -12.86
N ASP A 174 -1.60 18.29 -13.94
CA ASP A 174 -2.13 18.16 -15.29
C ASP A 174 -2.95 16.88 -15.47
N ALA A 175 -2.51 15.75 -14.90
CA ALA A 175 -3.20 14.46 -14.98
C ALA A 175 -4.63 14.51 -14.45
N TYR A 176 -4.87 15.23 -13.35
CA TYR A 176 -6.19 15.37 -12.73
C TYR A 176 -6.92 16.68 -13.09
N ASN A 177 -6.42 17.42 -14.10
CA ASN A 177 -7.01 18.67 -14.57
C ASN A 177 -7.13 19.76 -13.47
N ILE A 178 -6.14 19.82 -12.58
CA ILE A 178 -6.06 20.79 -11.47
C ILE A 178 -5.43 22.10 -11.93
N THR A 179 -4.50 22.06 -12.88
CA THR A 179 -3.83 23.26 -13.44
C THR A 179 -4.84 24.31 -13.92
N TRP A 180 -5.97 23.88 -14.48
CA TRP A 180 -7.06 24.78 -14.86
C TRP A 180 -7.69 25.49 -13.65
N LEU A 181 -7.90 24.78 -12.53
CA LEU A 181 -8.43 25.36 -11.29
C LEU A 181 -7.47 26.38 -10.68
N HIS A 182 -6.19 26.04 -10.58
CA HIS A 182 -5.15 26.95 -10.07
C HIS A 182 -5.07 28.24 -10.91
N ALA A 183 -5.15 28.13 -12.24
CA ALA A 183 -5.18 29.29 -13.13
C ALA A 183 -6.42 30.20 -12.95
N HIS A 184 -7.48 29.70 -12.30
CA HIS A 184 -8.70 30.45 -11.96
C HIS A 184 -8.77 30.82 -10.47
N ASN A 185 -7.64 30.75 -9.73
CA ASN A 185 -7.53 31.03 -8.29
C ASN A 185 -8.35 30.09 -7.40
N ILE A 186 -8.60 28.86 -7.86
CA ILE A 186 -9.16 27.78 -7.05
C ILE A 186 -7.96 26.94 -6.59
N THR A 187 -7.42 27.28 -5.44
CA THR A 187 -6.13 26.80 -4.91
C THR A 187 -6.20 26.29 -3.47
N GLY A 188 -7.41 26.24 -2.89
CA GLY A 188 -7.63 25.91 -1.47
C GLY A 188 -7.64 27.16 -0.57
N LYS A 189 -7.81 28.35 -1.17
CA LYS A 189 -7.70 29.60 -0.42
C LYS A 189 -8.83 29.72 0.61
N GLY A 190 -8.46 29.77 1.88
CA GLY A 190 -9.42 29.92 2.99
C GLY A 190 -10.07 28.60 3.42
N THR A 191 -9.61 27.47 2.89
CA THR A 191 -9.98 26.13 3.32
C THR A 191 -8.83 25.51 4.13
N VAL A 192 -9.10 24.38 4.77
CA VAL A 192 -8.13 23.69 5.62
C VAL A 192 -8.22 22.18 5.42
N ILE A 193 -7.10 21.56 5.08
CA ILE A 193 -6.96 20.10 4.98
C ILE A 193 -6.43 19.55 6.31
N GLY A 194 -7.13 18.57 6.87
CA GLY A 194 -6.64 17.75 7.97
C GLY A 194 -5.97 16.48 7.47
N VAL A 195 -4.86 16.10 8.10
CA VAL A 195 -4.22 14.78 7.92
C VAL A 195 -4.19 14.10 9.28
N LEU A 196 -4.69 12.86 9.38
CA LEU A 196 -4.61 12.05 10.60
C LEU A 196 -3.58 10.95 10.45
N ASP A 197 -2.51 11.04 11.23
CA ASP A 197 -1.42 10.05 11.30
C ASP A 197 -1.05 9.70 12.75
N PHE A 198 -0.20 8.69 12.90
CA PHE A 198 0.21 8.14 14.20
C PHE A 198 1.71 8.27 14.44
N TYR A 199 2.13 8.20 15.71
CA TYR A 199 3.53 8.27 16.17
C TYR A 199 4.29 9.59 15.91
N GLY A 200 3.98 10.34 14.85
CA GLY A 200 4.53 11.66 14.53
C GLY A 200 5.84 11.65 13.73
N ASP A 201 6.32 12.83 13.36
CA ASP A 201 7.60 13.04 12.67
C ASP A 201 8.33 14.24 13.32
N PRO A 202 9.56 14.07 13.82
CA PRO A 202 10.30 15.16 14.46
C PRO A 202 10.82 16.22 13.47
N TYR A 203 10.82 15.96 12.16
CA TYR A 203 11.40 16.84 11.13
C TYR A 203 10.37 17.41 10.15
N ILE A 204 9.07 17.08 10.26
CA ILE A 204 8.07 17.35 9.21
C ILE A 204 8.01 18.81 8.76
N GLN A 205 8.16 19.75 9.69
CA GLN A 205 8.17 21.18 9.33
C GLN A 205 9.36 21.53 8.41
N GLN A 206 10.55 21.01 8.72
CA GLN A 206 11.74 21.23 7.89
C GLN A 206 11.62 20.53 6.53
N GLN A 207 11.05 19.32 6.49
CA GLN A 207 10.83 18.57 5.25
C GLN A 207 9.90 19.34 4.31
N LEU A 208 8.74 19.79 4.81
CA LEU A 208 7.78 20.56 4.03
C LEU A 208 8.41 21.86 3.50
N GLU A 209 9.09 22.62 4.36
CA GLU A 209 9.76 23.88 3.94
C GLU A 209 10.83 23.66 2.86
N GLU A 210 11.51 22.51 2.86
CA GLU A 210 12.50 22.18 1.83
C GLU A 210 11.83 21.67 0.55
N PHE A 211 10.76 20.89 0.69
CA PHE A 211 9.99 20.36 -0.42
C PHE A 211 9.35 21.50 -1.22
N ASP A 212 8.75 22.47 -0.52
CA ASP A 212 8.15 23.67 -1.10
C ASP A 212 9.21 24.49 -1.86
N LYS A 213 10.42 24.66 -1.31
CA LYS A 213 11.54 25.31 -2.02
C LYS A 213 11.97 24.53 -3.26
N GLN A 214 12.06 23.20 -3.16
CA GLN A 214 12.48 22.34 -4.27
C GLN A 214 11.54 22.45 -5.47
N TYR A 215 10.23 22.56 -5.23
CA TYR A 215 9.21 22.66 -6.28
C TYR A 215 8.70 24.08 -6.54
N ASN A 216 9.29 25.08 -5.88
CA ASN A 216 8.92 26.50 -6.00
C ASN A 216 7.42 26.74 -5.71
N ILE A 217 6.95 26.16 -4.61
CA ILE A 217 5.62 26.32 -4.04
C ILE A 217 5.75 27.23 -2.82
N SER A 218 4.75 28.08 -2.59
CA SER A 218 4.75 28.92 -1.38
C SER A 218 4.38 28.06 -0.19
N ASN A 219 5.01 28.27 0.97
CA ASN A 219 4.60 27.60 2.20
C ASN A 219 3.08 27.79 2.44
N PRO A 220 2.41 26.81 3.06
CA PRO A 220 0.97 26.91 3.31
C PRO A 220 0.69 28.13 4.22
N PRO A 221 -0.51 28.74 4.14
CA PRO A 221 -0.86 29.89 4.98
C PRO A 221 -0.62 29.66 6.48
N PHE A 222 -0.82 28.41 6.92
CA PHE A 222 -0.31 27.90 8.18
C PHE A 222 -0.14 26.38 8.10
N PHE A 223 0.79 25.84 8.89
CA PHE A 223 0.94 24.42 9.15
C PHE A 223 0.91 24.17 10.67
N LYS A 224 -0.10 23.44 11.14
CA LYS A 224 -0.33 23.18 12.58
C LYS A 224 -0.18 21.70 12.88
N ILE A 225 0.64 21.35 13.86
CA ILE A 225 0.78 19.98 14.37
C ILE A 225 -0.03 19.87 15.68
N VAL A 226 -1.01 18.98 15.72
CA VAL A 226 -1.94 18.80 16.83
C VAL A 226 -1.76 17.41 17.45
N PRO A 227 -1.19 17.31 18.66
CA PRO A 227 -1.06 16.03 19.36
C PRO A 227 -2.41 15.54 19.89
N ILE A 228 -2.79 14.30 19.58
CA ILE A 228 -3.93 13.60 20.19
C ILE A 228 -3.38 12.55 21.15
N GLY A 229 -3.21 12.96 22.40
CA GLY A 229 -2.54 12.18 23.43
C GLY A 229 -1.01 12.26 23.36
N ALA A 230 -0.35 11.70 24.37
CA ALA A 230 1.12 11.72 24.44
C ALA A 230 1.72 10.74 23.43
N TYR A 231 2.71 11.18 22.65
CA TYR A 231 3.44 10.33 21.71
C TYR A 231 4.93 10.73 21.71
N ASN A 232 5.78 9.88 21.12
CA ASN A 232 7.18 10.22 20.86
C ASN A 232 7.42 10.30 19.35
N PRO A 233 7.69 11.49 18.78
CA PRO A 233 7.86 11.66 17.33
C PRO A 233 8.96 10.77 16.74
N ASN A 234 10.01 10.45 17.51
CA ASN A 234 11.09 9.59 17.03
C ASN A 234 10.62 8.16 16.72
N ASP A 235 9.54 7.70 17.36
CA ASP A 235 9.00 6.37 17.11
C ASP A 235 8.47 6.29 15.68
N GLY A 236 7.94 7.39 15.12
CA GLY A 236 7.45 7.45 13.74
C GLY A 236 8.52 7.17 12.68
N ILE A 237 9.79 7.51 12.94
CA ILE A 237 10.90 7.12 12.05
C ILE A 237 11.07 5.60 12.04
N THR A 238 11.02 4.97 13.23
CA THR A 238 11.26 3.52 13.36
C THR A 238 10.08 2.67 12.92
N THR A 239 8.86 3.19 13.04
CA THR A 239 7.62 2.52 12.62
C THR A 239 7.25 2.83 11.16
N GLY A 240 7.93 3.80 10.54
CA GLY A 240 7.71 4.23 9.15
C GLY A 240 6.62 5.29 8.98
N TRP A 241 5.92 5.68 10.05
CA TRP A 241 4.90 6.73 10.00
C TRP A 241 5.44 8.11 9.65
N ALA A 242 6.70 8.41 9.94
CA ALA A 242 7.28 9.70 9.54
C ALA A 242 7.37 9.85 8.01
N MET A 243 7.61 8.74 7.29
CA MET A 243 7.57 8.73 5.83
C MET A 243 6.14 8.93 5.30
N GLU A 244 5.15 8.30 5.96
CA GLU A 244 3.72 8.48 5.67
C GLU A 244 3.31 9.94 5.82
N ILE A 245 3.64 10.54 6.98
CA ILE A 245 3.38 11.95 7.28
C ILE A 245 4.02 12.86 6.22
N SER A 246 5.25 12.56 5.77
CA SER A 246 5.90 13.35 4.72
C SER A 246 5.10 13.28 3.41
N LEU A 247 4.74 12.08 2.96
CA LEU A 247 3.95 11.85 1.75
C LEU A 247 2.61 12.59 1.82
N ASP A 248 1.86 12.40 2.90
CA ASP A 248 0.50 12.92 3.05
C ASP A 248 0.47 14.44 3.07
N ILE A 249 1.38 15.06 3.82
CA ILE A 249 1.47 16.52 3.94
C ILE A 249 1.97 17.16 2.65
N GLU A 250 3.05 16.63 2.06
CA GLU A 250 3.63 17.19 0.84
C GLU A 250 2.62 17.14 -0.32
N TYR A 251 1.95 16.00 -0.55
CA TYR A 251 1.04 15.87 -1.68
C TYR A 251 -0.34 16.48 -1.44
N ALA A 252 -0.81 16.61 -0.20
CA ALA A 252 -1.97 17.47 0.07
C ALA A 252 -1.65 18.94 -0.29
N HIS A 253 -0.45 19.42 0.06
CA HIS A 253 -0.01 20.78 -0.24
C HIS A 253 0.16 21.05 -1.73
N ILE A 254 0.71 20.09 -2.50
CA ILE A 254 0.82 20.19 -3.97
C ILE A 254 -0.54 20.49 -4.62
N ILE A 255 -1.58 19.77 -4.20
CA ILE A 255 -2.91 19.85 -4.83
C ILE A 255 -3.64 21.14 -4.44
N ALA A 256 -3.58 21.53 -3.17
CA ALA A 256 -4.24 22.72 -2.63
C ALA A 256 -3.20 23.65 -1.95
N PRO A 257 -2.38 24.37 -2.75
CA PRO A 257 -1.23 25.11 -2.23
C PRO A 257 -1.57 26.31 -1.35
N ASP A 258 -2.80 26.83 -1.42
CA ASP A 258 -3.25 27.95 -0.57
C ASP A 258 -4.16 27.49 0.58
N ALA A 259 -4.30 26.18 0.82
CA ALA A 259 -5.02 25.63 1.97
C ALA A 259 -4.16 25.62 3.23
N GLY A 260 -4.77 25.91 4.38
CA GLY A 260 -4.13 25.63 5.66
C GLY A 260 -4.02 24.12 5.88
N ILE A 261 -2.97 23.66 6.57
CA ILE A 261 -2.77 22.23 6.86
C ILE A 261 -2.75 22.00 8.37
N VAL A 262 -3.54 21.02 8.83
CA VAL A 262 -3.54 20.54 10.21
C VAL A 262 -3.14 19.06 10.23
N LEU A 263 -1.96 18.77 10.75
CA LEU A 263 -1.50 17.40 11.02
C LEU A 263 -1.95 16.98 12.43
N TYR A 264 -2.91 16.08 12.52
CA TYR A 264 -3.31 15.42 13.75
C TYR A 264 -2.42 14.20 14.00
N VAL A 265 -1.60 14.24 15.05
CA VAL A 265 -0.71 13.14 15.42
C VAL A 265 -1.29 12.37 16.60
N ALA A 266 -1.82 11.19 16.34
CA ALA A 266 -2.49 10.37 17.34
C ALA A 266 -1.55 9.39 18.06
N ASN A 267 -1.79 9.23 19.36
CA ASN A 267 -1.25 8.12 20.13
C ASN A 267 -1.97 6.83 19.72
N PRO A 268 -1.26 5.79 19.24
CA PRO A 268 -1.86 4.54 18.76
C PRO A 268 -2.58 3.72 19.85
N ASN A 269 -2.35 4.02 21.13
CA ASN A 269 -3.07 3.38 22.24
C ASN A 269 -4.45 4.00 22.50
N ILE A 270 -4.79 5.11 21.84
CA ILE A 270 -6.13 5.71 21.93
C ILE A 270 -7.01 5.03 20.88
N PRO A 271 -8.21 4.54 21.25
CA PRO A 271 -9.16 3.99 20.30
C PRO A 271 -9.53 5.00 19.20
N LEU A 272 -9.63 4.54 17.96
CA LEU A 272 -9.92 5.37 16.79
C LEU A 272 -11.19 6.23 16.93
N PRO A 273 -12.34 5.75 17.49
CA PRO A 273 -13.48 6.62 17.73
C PRO A 273 -13.16 7.87 18.56
N ALA A 274 -12.34 7.74 19.60
CA ALA A 274 -11.97 8.90 20.42
C ALA A 274 -11.06 9.89 19.68
N ILE A 275 -10.24 9.40 18.74
CA ILE A 275 -9.39 10.23 17.88
C ILE A 275 -10.26 11.02 16.91
N ILE A 276 -11.21 10.37 16.23
CA ILE A 276 -12.13 11.06 15.32
C ILE A 276 -12.99 12.07 16.08
N ALA A 277 -13.53 11.71 17.25
CA ALA A 277 -14.29 12.62 18.11
C ALA A 277 -13.49 13.87 18.52
N TYR A 278 -12.19 13.73 18.79
CA TYR A 278 -11.30 14.84 19.09
C TYR A 278 -11.16 15.80 17.90
N ILE A 279 -10.95 15.26 16.70
CA ILE A 279 -10.78 16.04 15.46
C ILE A 279 -12.08 16.78 15.12
N VAL A 280 -13.20 16.08 15.17
CA VAL A 280 -14.54 16.65 14.98
C VAL A 280 -14.76 17.80 15.98
N GLN A 281 -14.44 17.62 17.26
CA GLN A 281 -14.54 18.71 18.23
C GLN A 281 -13.69 19.94 17.90
N GLN A 282 -12.56 19.80 17.19
CA GLN A 282 -11.79 20.98 16.80
C GLN A 282 -12.54 21.79 15.72
N ASN A 283 -13.29 21.12 14.84
CA ASN A 283 -14.06 21.75 13.76
C ASN A 283 -13.20 22.68 12.86
N GLU A 284 -11.90 22.40 12.76
CA GLU A 284 -10.91 23.27 12.09
C GLU A 284 -10.71 22.94 10.60
N VAL A 285 -11.19 21.79 10.12
CA VAL A 285 -10.86 21.26 8.79
C VAL A 285 -12.09 21.07 7.91
N ASN A 286 -11.89 21.12 6.60
CA ASN A 286 -12.91 20.90 5.57
C ASN A 286 -12.91 19.44 5.11
N VAL A 287 -11.72 18.85 4.98
CA VAL A 287 -11.49 17.47 4.55
C VAL A 287 -10.50 16.82 5.51
N LEU A 288 -10.74 15.57 5.89
CA LEU A 288 -9.80 14.77 6.68
C LEU A 288 -9.25 13.59 5.86
N SER A 289 -7.96 13.63 5.59
CA SER A 289 -7.19 12.57 4.94
C SER A 289 -6.76 11.49 5.94
N GLN A 290 -6.96 10.21 5.59
CA GLN A 290 -6.70 9.06 6.47
C GLN A 290 -6.00 7.94 5.69
N SER A 291 -4.66 7.94 5.68
CA SER A 291 -3.83 6.91 5.05
C SER A 291 -3.53 5.76 6.01
N PHE A 292 -4.58 5.07 6.47
CA PHE A 292 -4.48 3.91 7.36
C PHE A 292 -5.74 3.05 7.31
N GLY A 293 -5.65 1.83 7.86
CA GLY A 293 -6.84 1.05 8.11
C GLY A 293 -6.64 -0.16 9.00
N ILE A 294 -7.78 -0.78 9.33
CA ILE A 294 -7.90 -2.03 10.06
C ILE A 294 -8.70 -2.99 9.16
N PRO A 295 -8.16 -4.18 8.86
CA PRO A 295 -8.90 -5.24 8.17
C PRO A 295 -10.24 -5.57 8.81
N GLU A 296 -11.30 -5.65 7.98
CA GLU A 296 -12.62 -6.07 8.43
C GLU A 296 -12.61 -7.48 9.03
N LEU A 297 -11.65 -8.33 8.61
CA LEU A 297 -11.47 -9.65 9.17
C LEU A 297 -11.33 -9.64 10.70
N TYR A 298 -10.71 -8.62 11.30
CA TYR A 298 -10.62 -8.52 12.76
C TYR A 298 -11.99 -8.32 13.43
N VAL A 299 -12.96 -7.74 12.72
CA VAL A 299 -14.36 -7.66 13.17
C VAL A 299 -15.07 -9.01 12.95
N ASP A 300 -14.84 -9.67 11.82
CA ASP A 300 -15.40 -10.99 11.53
C ASP A 300 -14.99 -12.06 12.55
N LEU A 301 -13.73 -12.02 13.00
CA LEU A 301 -13.19 -12.90 14.06
C LEU A 301 -13.71 -12.54 15.47
N GLY A 302 -14.31 -11.37 15.63
CA GLY A 302 -14.76 -10.82 16.91
C GLY A 302 -13.64 -10.24 17.79
N LEU A 303 -12.46 -9.98 17.23
CA LEU A 303 -11.37 -9.25 17.91
C LEU A 303 -11.69 -7.76 18.04
N ILE A 304 -12.41 -7.20 17.06
CA ILE A 304 -13.03 -5.88 17.14
C ILE A 304 -14.55 -6.06 17.24
N PRO A 305 -15.20 -5.59 18.31
CA PRO A 305 -16.64 -5.72 18.45
C PRO A 305 -17.38 -4.78 17.49
N LEU A 306 -18.55 -5.18 16.99
CA LEU A 306 -19.41 -4.32 16.15
C LEU A 306 -19.77 -2.99 16.83
N SER A 307 -19.79 -2.94 18.17
CA SER A 307 -19.95 -1.70 18.94
C SER A 307 -18.84 -0.67 18.69
N TYR A 308 -17.61 -1.11 18.39
CA TYR A 308 -16.51 -0.24 18.00
C TYR A 308 -16.78 0.40 16.63
N VAL A 309 -17.25 -0.39 15.66
CA VAL A 309 -17.64 0.07 14.32
C VAL A 309 -18.83 1.04 14.40
N ASN A 310 -19.84 0.74 15.22
CA ASN A 310 -20.96 1.64 15.49
C ASN A 310 -20.50 2.96 16.12
N SER A 311 -19.52 2.91 17.03
CA SER A 311 -18.94 4.11 17.62
C SER A 311 -18.29 4.98 16.54
N LEU A 312 -17.51 4.39 15.62
CA LEU A 312 -16.96 5.12 14.47
C LEU A 312 -18.06 5.78 13.61
N MET A 313 -19.16 5.08 13.33
CA MET A 313 -20.27 5.65 12.55
C MET A 313 -20.86 6.91 13.21
N TYR A 314 -20.98 6.94 14.55
CA TYR A 314 -21.42 8.15 15.25
C TYR A 314 -20.47 9.32 15.03
N GLU A 315 -19.16 9.09 15.15
CA GLU A 315 -18.16 10.15 15.01
C GLU A 315 -18.09 10.67 13.58
N TYR A 316 -18.18 9.79 12.58
CA TYR A 316 -18.30 10.22 11.18
C TYR A 316 -19.56 11.03 10.95
N TRP A 317 -20.74 10.59 11.41
CA TRP A 317 -21.96 11.39 11.27
C TRP A 317 -21.87 12.77 11.92
N LEU A 318 -21.24 12.88 13.09
CA LEU A 318 -21.02 14.15 13.77
C LEU A 318 -20.09 15.07 12.98
N GLY A 319 -19.00 14.55 12.40
CA GLY A 319 -18.12 15.34 11.54
C GLY A 319 -18.77 15.75 10.23
N GLU A 320 -19.55 14.85 9.63
CA GLU A 320 -20.24 15.09 8.36
C GLU A 320 -21.29 16.20 8.47
N VAL A 321 -22.01 16.31 9.61
CA VAL A 321 -22.90 17.47 9.85
C VAL A 321 -22.16 18.75 10.20
N GLU A 322 -20.87 18.71 10.53
CA GLU A 322 -20.00 19.91 10.55
C GLU A 322 -19.41 20.22 9.16
N GLY A 323 -19.75 19.39 8.17
CA GLY A 323 -19.33 19.50 6.78
C GLY A 323 -17.93 18.93 6.51
N ILE A 324 -17.34 18.19 7.44
CA ILE A 324 -16.03 17.54 7.25
C ILE A 324 -16.21 16.34 6.33
N THR A 325 -15.58 16.37 5.14
CA THR A 325 -15.53 15.20 4.27
C THR A 325 -14.39 14.27 4.73
N PHE A 326 -14.69 12.99 4.94
CA PHE A 326 -13.69 11.99 5.29
C PHE A 326 -13.24 11.19 4.06
N THR A 327 -11.94 11.16 3.81
CA THR A 327 -11.32 10.33 2.75
C THR A 327 -10.39 9.30 3.39
N ALA A 328 -10.37 8.06 2.90
CA ALA A 328 -9.50 7.02 3.45
C ALA A 328 -8.93 6.09 2.38
N ALA A 329 -7.66 5.71 2.56
CA ALA A 329 -6.95 4.77 1.68
C ALA A 329 -7.62 3.39 1.68
N SER A 330 -7.82 2.79 0.51
CA SER A 330 -8.44 1.45 0.42
C SER A 330 -7.48 0.31 0.78
N GLY A 331 -6.17 0.55 0.75
CA GLY A 331 -5.11 -0.41 1.07
C GLY A 331 -4.26 -0.83 -0.13
N ASP A 332 -3.19 -1.57 0.15
CA ASP A 332 -2.10 -1.88 -0.79
C ASP A 332 -1.85 -3.40 -0.99
N ALA A 333 -2.80 -4.23 -0.56
CA ALA A 333 -2.72 -5.69 -0.52
C ALA A 333 -3.38 -6.40 -1.73
N GLY A 334 -3.84 -5.66 -2.73
CA GLY A 334 -4.57 -6.22 -3.88
C GLY A 334 -5.96 -6.79 -3.49
N GLY A 335 -6.59 -7.54 -4.40
CA GLY A 335 -7.93 -8.08 -4.16
C GLY A 335 -7.98 -9.29 -3.22
N ASN A 336 -6.84 -9.95 -3.00
CA ASN A 336 -6.65 -10.96 -1.93
C ASN A 336 -6.69 -10.31 -0.54
N GLY A 337 -6.50 -8.98 -0.48
CA GLY A 337 -6.73 -8.17 0.71
C GLY A 337 -5.94 -8.64 1.93
N TYR A 338 -6.57 -8.54 3.09
CA TYR A 338 -5.92 -8.76 4.39
C TYR A 338 -6.41 -10.03 5.10
N ASN A 339 -6.89 -11.03 4.36
CA ASN A 339 -7.24 -12.35 4.92
C ASN A 339 -6.00 -13.21 5.16
N TYR A 340 -6.08 -14.20 6.07
CA TYR A 340 -4.96 -15.13 6.27
C TYR A 340 -5.02 -16.32 5.30
N PHE A 341 -6.22 -16.89 5.07
CA PHE A 341 -6.34 -18.09 4.22
C PHE A 341 -7.38 -17.99 3.10
N LEU A 342 -8.39 -17.13 3.25
CA LEU A 342 -9.33 -16.82 2.18
C LEU A 342 -8.61 -16.08 1.05
N ALA A 343 -8.04 -16.84 0.12
CA ALA A 343 -7.51 -16.36 -1.15
C ALA A 343 -8.10 -17.24 -2.26
N PRO A 344 -8.54 -16.68 -3.40
CA PRO A 344 -8.32 -15.30 -3.81
C PRO A 344 -9.33 -14.28 -3.24
N GLN A 345 -10.35 -14.67 -2.46
CA GLN A 345 -11.30 -13.71 -1.89
C GLN A 345 -10.71 -12.92 -0.71
N GLY A 346 -10.37 -11.65 -0.90
CA GLY A 346 -9.83 -10.82 0.18
C GLY A 346 -10.82 -10.11 1.10
N SER A 347 -10.24 -9.50 2.15
CA SER A 347 -10.90 -8.56 3.06
C SER A 347 -10.42 -7.13 2.79
N VAL A 348 -11.36 -6.18 2.83
CA VAL A 348 -11.10 -4.73 2.75
C VAL A 348 -10.81 -4.17 4.15
N ILE A 349 -10.46 -2.88 4.23
CA ILE A 349 -10.14 -2.21 5.50
C ILE A 349 -11.15 -1.09 5.82
N PHE A 350 -11.41 -0.88 7.10
CA PHE A 350 -12.05 0.33 7.60
C PHE A 350 -10.99 1.32 8.13
N PRO A 351 -11.16 2.65 7.97
CA PRO A 351 -12.43 3.32 7.69
C PRO A 351 -12.86 3.38 6.22
N ALA A 352 -12.00 3.02 5.25
CA ALA A 352 -12.36 3.08 3.84
C ALA A 352 -13.65 2.30 3.52
N SER A 353 -13.90 1.15 4.15
CA SER A 353 -15.15 0.41 3.95
C SER A 353 -16.37 0.96 4.70
N ILE A 354 -16.29 2.08 5.42
CA ILE A 354 -17.47 2.70 6.02
C ILE A 354 -18.25 3.44 4.93
N PRO A 355 -19.58 3.25 4.78
CA PRO A 355 -20.38 3.85 3.70
C PRO A 355 -20.46 5.39 3.70
N TYR A 356 -20.04 6.04 4.78
CA TYR A 356 -19.98 7.51 4.90
C TYR A 356 -18.58 8.09 4.68
N VAL A 357 -17.59 7.24 4.37
CA VAL A 357 -16.21 7.65 4.08
C VAL A 357 -15.96 7.44 2.59
N LEU A 358 -15.30 8.41 1.94
CA LEU A 358 -14.88 8.29 0.56
C LEU A 358 -13.63 7.40 0.47
N ALA A 359 -13.78 6.18 -0.03
CA ALA A 359 -12.67 5.24 -0.19
C ALA A 359 -11.85 5.55 -1.44
N VAL A 360 -10.54 5.69 -1.26
CA VAL A 360 -9.60 6.06 -2.32
C VAL A 360 -8.65 4.90 -2.61
N GLY A 361 -8.75 4.35 -3.82
CA GLY A 361 -7.85 3.32 -4.31
C GLY A 361 -6.80 3.85 -5.28
N GLY A 362 -6.13 2.91 -5.97
CA GLY A 362 -4.92 3.21 -6.73
C GLY A 362 -5.00 2.98 -8.24
N SER A 363 -4.47 3.94 -8.99
CA SER A 363 -4.18 3.87 -10.42
C SER A 363 -2.67 3.94 -10.69
N SER A 364 -2.29 3.70 -11.95
CA SER A 364 -0.96 4.02 -12.49
C SER A 364 -1.12 5.07 -13.57
N VAL A 365 -0.44 6.20 -13.43
CA VAL A 365 -0.56 7.33 -14.36
C VAL A 365 0.62 7.38 -15.33
N TYR A 366 0.33 7.33 -16.64
CA TYR A 366 1.31 7.44 -17.71
C TYR A 366 1.14 8.74 -18.48
N ILE A 367 2.23 9.49 -18.67
CA ILE A 367 2.22 10.78 -19.36
C ILE A 367 3.07 10.75 -20.62
N SER A 368 2.53 11.34 -21.69
CA SER A 368 3.22 11.50 -22.97
C SER A 368 2.80 12.80 -23.65
N GLY A 369 3.66 13.83 -23.58
CA GLY A 369 3.26 15.19 -23.96
C GLY A 369 2.05 15.64 -23.14
N ASN A 370 0.99 16.09 -23.81
CA ASN A 370 -0.26 16.53 -23.16
C ASN A 370 -1.29 15.39 -22.98
N LYS A 371 -0.89 14.13 -23.21
CA LYS A 371 -1.77 12.97 -23.06
C LYS A 371 -1.45 12.23 -21.76
N THR A 372 -2.49 12.05 -20.95
CA THR A 372 -2.47 11.20 -19.76
C THR A 372 -3.29 9.94 -20.03
N ILE A 373 -2.76 8.79 -19.63
CA ILE A 373 -3.48 7.51 -19.61
C ILE A 373 -3.35 6.90 -18.23
N GLU A 374 -4.47 6.42 -17.68
CA GLU A 374 -4.49 5.73 -16.41
C GLU A 374 -4.89 4.25 -16.59
N THR A 375 -4.22 3.39 -15.84
CA THR A 375 -4.60 1.98 -15.65
C THR A 375 -4.81 1.71 -14.17
N ALA A 376 -5.41 0.59 -13.79
CA ALA A 376 -5.45 0.23 -12.37
C ALA A 376 -4.03 -0.06 -11.89
N TRP A 377 -3.71 0.31 -10.66
CA TRP A 377 -2.50 -0.19 -10.00
C TRP A 377 -2.71 -1.68 -9.69
N SER A 378 -2.07 -2.54 -10.49
CA SER A 378 -2.56 -3.91 -10.71
C SER A 378 -1.58 -5.01 -10.26
N GLY A 379 -2.14 -6.21 -10.11
CA GLY A 379 -1.40 -7.46 -9.95
C GLY A 379 -0.92 -7.73 -8.52
N GLU A 380 -0.56 -8.97 -8.24
CA GLU A 380 0.10 -9.35 -6.98
C GLU A 380 1.58 -8.95 -7.03
N SER A 381 1.84 -7.68 -7.39
CA SER A 381 3.19 -7.20 -7.63
C SER A 381 4.00 -7.30 -6.33
N VAL A 382 5.31 -7.43 -6.50
CA VAL A 382 6.31 -7.32 -5.42
C VAL A 382 6.07 -6.12 -4.49
N LEU A 383 5.54 -5.04 -5.06
CA LEU A 383 5.27 -3.81 -4.36
C LEU A 383 3.76 -3.59 -4.13
N GLY A 384 2.96 -4.64 -3.99
CA GLY A 384 1.52 -4.51 -3.72
C GLY A 384 0.67 -4.11 -4.93
N ALA A 385 -0.63 -3.89 -4.67
CA ALA A 385 -1.63 -3.39 -5.61
C ALA A 385 -2.78 -2.75 -4.86
N THR A 386 -3.63 -2.01 -5.58
CA THR A 386 -4.82 -1.41 -4.98
C THR A 386 -5.68 -2.48 -4.31
N THR A 387 -5.88 -2.37 -3.00
CA THR A 387 -6.86 -3.18 -2.31
C THR A 387 -8.24 -2.74 -2.75
N GLY A 388 -9.06 -3.71 -3.13
CA GLY A 388 -10.44 -3.47 -3.48
C GLY A 388 -11.21 -4.77 -3.52
N GLY A 389 -12.51 -4.68 -3.33
CA GLY A 389 -13.37 -5.82 -3.07
C GLY A 389 -14.73 -5.39 -2.57
N TYR A 390 -15.38 -6.30 -1.85
CA TYR A 390 -16.67 -6.06 -1.21
C TYR A 390 -16.52 -6.23 0.30
N SER A 391 -17.12 -5.32 1.06
CA SER A 391 -17.15 -5.39 2.53
C SER A 391 -17.79 -6.69 3.02
N THR A 392 -17.35 -7.22 4.15
CA THR A 392 -18.05 -8.27 4.90
C THR A 392 -19.00 -7.69 5.95
N LEU A 393 -18.82 -6.40 6.27
CA LEU A 393 -19.57 -5.70 7.31
C LEU A 393 -20.80 -5.00 6.74
N PHE A 394 -20.62 -4.15 5.71
CA PHE A 394 -21.64 -3.22 5.25
C PHE A 394 -22.31 -3.70 3.96
N PRO A 395 -23.65 -3.89 3.95
CA PRO A 395 -24.40 -3.99 2.70
C PRO A 395 -24.18 -2.74 1.82
N ALA A 396 -24.28 -2.91 0.50
CA ALA A 396 -24.03 -1.82 -0.46
C ALA A 396 -25.03 -0.68 -0.24
N PRO A 397 -24.59 0.57 -0.04
CA PRO A 397 -25.50 1.71 0.13
C PRO A 397 -26.33 1.99 -1.13
N SER A 398 -27.41 2.75 -1.00
CA SER A 398 -28.31 3.10 -2.10
C SER A 398 -27.63 3.83 -3.25
N TYR A 399 -26.63 4.68 -2.97
CA TYR A 399 -25.84 5.35 -4.00
C TYR A 399 -24.96 4.38 -4.82
N GLN A 400 -24.70 3.16 -4.30
CA GLN A 400 -24.09 2.04 -5.04
C GLN A 400 -25.14 1.09 -5.65
N GLY A 401 -26.43 1.35 -5.44
CA GLY A 401 -27.56 0.60 -6.01
C GLY A 401 -28.14 -0.52 -5.14
N SER A 402 -27.79 -0.58 -3.85
CA SER A 402 -28.31 -1.55 -2.87
C SER A 402 -28.32 -3.01 -3.35
N ASN A 403 -27.19 -3.44 -3.90
CA ASN A 403 -26.98 -4.80 -4.39
C ASN A 403 -25.63 -5.34 -3.93
N GLY A 404 -25.64 -6.46 -3.20
CA GLY A 404 -24.43 -7.04 -2.63
C GLY A 404 -23.96 -6.28 -1.39
N PHE A 405 -22.66 -6.32 -1.16
CA PHE A 405 -21.99 -5.58 -0.08
C PHE A 405 -21.30 -4.33 -0.63
N ARG A 406 -20.96 -3.36 0.24
CA ARG A 406 -20.29 -2.13 -0.13
C ARG A 406 -19.04 -2.43 -0.94
N LEU A 407 -18.99 -1.90 -2.15
CA LEU A 407 -17.84 -1.98 -3.04
C LEU A 407 -16.78 -0.97 -2.58
N VAL A 408 -15.51 -1.37 -2.58
CA VAL A 408 -14.34 -0.54 -2.27
C VAL A 408 -13.31 -0.71 -3.40
N PRO A 409 -12.63 0.34 -3.89
CA PRO A 409 -12.75 1.76 -3.54
C PRO A 409 -13.93 2.47 -4.23
N ASP A 410 -14.20 3.72 -3.86
CA ASP A 410 -15.18 4.58 -4.53
C ASP A 410 -14.54 5.30 -5.75
N VAL A 411 -13.34 5.85 -5.59
CA VAL A 411 -12.54 6.52 -6.63
C VAL A 411 -11.08 6.09 -6.58
N VAL A 412 -10.28 6.44 -7.60
CA VAL A 412 -8.83 6.18 -7.61
C VAL A 412 -8.00 7.41 -8.01
N ALA A 413 -6.75 7.44 -7.55
CA ALA A 413 -5.70 8.33 -8.03
C ALA A 413 -4.36 7.57 -8.05
N ASP A 414 -3.27 8.21 -8.51
CA ASP A 414 -1.97 7.55 -8.66
C ASP A 414 -1.52 6.96 -7.33
N ALA A 415 -1.15 5.68 -7.39
CA ALA A 415 -0.73 4.92 -6.23
C ALA A 415 0.37 3.92 -6.58
N ASN A 416 0.69 3.72 -7.85
CA ASN A 416 1.68 2.74 -8.22
C ASN A 416 3.08 3.31 -7.97
N PRO A 417 3.94 2.72 -7.11
CA PRO A 417 5.31 3.21 -6.91
C PRO A 417 6.16 3.24 -8.19
N TYR A 418 5.78 2.46 -9.21
CA TYR A 418 6.41 2.49 -10.53
C TYR A 418 6.00 3.71 -11.37
N THR A 419 4.88 4.35 -11.06
CA THR A 419 4.51 5.68 -11.58
C THR A 419 4.57 6.74 -10.48
N GLY A 420 5.20 6.42 -9.35
CA GLY A 420 5.04 7.17 -8.11
C GLY A 420 5.72 8.53 -8.11
N VAL A 421 5.83 9.09 -6.93
CA VAL A 421 6.23 10.49 -6.75
C VAL A 421 7.42 10.62 -5.80
N PHE A 422 8.16 11.72 -5.94
CA PHE A 422 9.25 12.01 -5.02
C PHE A 422 8.76 12.76 -3.80
N ILE A 423 9.15 12.29 -2.61
CA ILE A 423 8.95 12.96 -1.32
C ILE A 423 10.29 13.37 -0.69
N LEU A 424 10.28 14.33 0.23
CA LEU A 424 11.42 14.58 1.12
C LEU A 424 11.21 13.94 2.49
N TYR A 425 12.11 13.04 2.85
CA TYR A 425 12.09 12.36 4.14
C TYR A 425 13.22 12.86 5.06
N TYR A 426 13.33 12.31 6.29
CA TYR A 426 14.29 12.73 7.31
C TYR A 426 15.71 12.91 6.74
N TYR A 427 16.42 13.96 7.19
CA TYR A 427 17.67 14.44 6.60
C TYR A 427 17.57 14.92 5.14
N ASN A 428 16.38 15.33 4.69
CA ASN A 428 16.08 15.80 3.33
C ASN A 428 16.48 14.78 2.25
N GLN A 429 16.33 13.50 2.57
CA GLN A 429 16.58 12.41 1.62
C GLN A 429 15.36 12.23 0.73
N THR A 430 15.58 12.21 -0.58
CA THR A 430 14.50 12.02 -1.55
C THR A 430 14.18 10.54 -1.72
N TYR A 431 12.90 10.19 -1.63
CA TYR A 431 12.41 8.83 -1.87
C TYR A 431 11.33 8.82 -2.94
N LEU A 432 11.34 7.81 -3.81
CA LEU A 432 10.24 7.52 -4.73
C LEU A 432 9.24 6.61 -4.03
N VAL A 433 8.00 7.07 -3.90
CA VAL A 433 6.95 6.39 -3.15
C VAL A 433 5.64 6.32 -3.94
N GLY A 434 4.76 5.42 -3.51
CA GLY A 434 3.37 5.32 -3.94
C GLY A 434 2.52 4.73 -2.80
N GLY A 435 1.54 3.90 -3.16
CA GLY A 435 0.50 3.35 -2.30
C GLY A 435 -0.81 4.14 -2.43
N THR A 436 -1.91 3.54 -1.99
CA THR A 436 -3.19 4.26 -1.83
C THR A 436 -3.08 5.44 -0.86
N SER A 437 -2.02 5.44 -0.04
CA SER A 437 -1.51 6.58 0.72
C SER A 437 -1.16 7.82 -0.11
N LEU A 438 -0.65 7.68 -1.35
CA LEU A 438 -0.48 8.84 -2.24
C LEU A 438 -1.82 9.31 -2.79
N ALA A 439 -2.66 8.36 -3.20
CA ALA A 439 -3.95 8.66 -3.82
C ALA A 439 -4.89 9.42 -2.87
N THR A 440 -4.88 9.07 -1.59
CA THR A 440 -5.77 9.65 -0.57
C THR A 440 -5.61 11.17 -0.38
N PRO A 441 -4.44 11.73 -0.05
CA PRO A 441 -4.21 13.17 0.06
C PRO A 441 -4.39 13.90 -1.28
N VAL A 442 -4.13 13.23 -2.41
CA VAL A 442 -4.43 13.80 -3.74
C VAL A 442 -5.93 14.03 -3.91
N VAL A 443 -6.75 13.02 -3.59
CA VAL A 443 -8.21 13.15 -3.61
C VAL A 443 -8.69 14.12 -2.54
N SER A 444 -8.11 14.11 -1.33
CA SER A 444 -8.46 15.08 -0.27
C SER A 444 -8.27 16.51 -0.74
N GLY A 445 -7.14 16.82 -1.39
CA GLY A 445 -6.88 18.12 -1.98
C GLY A 445 -7.88 18.48 -3.08
N ILE A 446 -8.22 17.55 -3.98
CA ILE A 446 -9.23 17.80 -5.04
C ILE A 446 -10.59 18.15 -4.42
N ILE A 447 -11.02 17.44 -3.38
CA ILE A 447 -12.27 17.74 -2.68
C ILE A 447 -12.17 19.10 -1.97
N ASP A 448 -11.04 19.39 -1.31
CA ASP A 448 -10.84 20.67 -0.60
C ASP A 448 -10.90 21.88 -1.54
N LEU A 449 -10.35 21.76 -2.76
CA LEU A 449 -10.51 22.76 -3.83
C LEU A 449 -11.99 23.04 -4.14
N MET A 450 -12.86 22.04 -4.10
CA MET A 450 -14.31 22.24 -4.28
C MET A 450 -14.92 22.99 -3.08
N THR A 451 -14.39 22.78 -1.86
CA THR A 451 -14.92 23.45 -0.67
C THR A 451 -14.63 24.94 -0.63
N GLN A 452 -13.58 25.40 -1.33
CA GLN A 452 -13.31 26.83 -1.51
C GLN A 452 -14.51 27.54 -2.16
N GLU A 453 -15.14 26.88 -3.13
CA GLU A 453 -16.14 27.48 -4.00
C GLU A 453 -17.57 27.16 -3.56
N TYR A 454 -17.80 25.96 -3.03
CA TYR A 454 -19.13 25.46 -2.67
C TYR A 454 -19.37 25.36 -1.17
N GLY A 455 -18.38 25.74 -0.35
CA GLY A 455 -18.41 25.54 1.09
C GLY A 455 -18.13 24.09 1.48
N ARG A 456 -18.16 23.82 2.78
CA ARG A 456 -17.95 22.47 3.31
C ARG A 456 -18.99 21.50 2.76
N LEU A 457 -18.53 20.36 2.23
CA LEU A 457 -19.36 19.43 1.47
C LEU A 457 -19.92 18.28 2.32
N GLY A 458 -19.23 17.90 3.40
CA GLY A 458 -19.59 16.71 4.16
C GLY A 458 -19.64 15.47 3.27
N PHE A 459 -20.78 14.77 3.30
CA PHE A 459 -20.91 13.40 2.83
C PHE A 459 -20.93 13.32 1.30
N VAL A 460 -19.76 13.34 0.66
CA VAL A 460 -19.65 13.59 -0.78
C VAL A 460 -19.95 12.37 -1.67
N ASN A 461 -19.96 11.15 -1.12
CA ASN A 461 -20.12 9.93 -1.91
C ASN A 461 -21.35 9.97 -2.84
N PRO A 462 -22.58 10.30 -2.37
CA PRO A 462 -23.75 10.34 -3.23
C PRO A 462 -23.60 11.27 -4.45
N TYR A 463 -22.96 12.43 -4.28
CA TYR A 463 -22.71 13.37 -5.39
C TYR A 463 -21.81 12.77 -6.47
N LEU A 464 -20.73 12.09 -6.08
CA LEU A 464 -19.82 11.45 -7.04
C LEU A 464 -20.51 10.30 -7.78
N TYR A 465 -21.32 9.50 -7.08
CA TYR A 465 -22.08 8.41 -7.69
C TYR A 465 -23.18 8.91 -8.64
N GLU A 466 -23.83 10.04 -8.34
CA GLU A 466 -24.79 10.67 -9.25
C GLU A 466 -24.10 11.23 -10.51
N LEU A 467 -22.85 11.68 -10.39
CA LEU A 467 -22.01 12.13 -11.51
C LEU A 467 -21.39 10.98 -12.32
N ARG A 468 -21.70 9.71 -12.00
CA ARG A 468 -21.25 8.55 -12.77
C ARG A 468 -21.63 8.71 -14.25
N ASN A 469 -20.71 8.35 -15.14
CA ASN A 469 -20.83 8.50 -16.60
C ASN A 469 -20.82 9.95 -17.12
N THR A 470 -20.51 10.94 -16.29
CA THR A 470 -20.19 12.30 -16.76
C THR A 470 -18.68 12.50 -16.91
N SER A 471 -18.25 13.65 -17.44
CA SER A 471 -16.83 13.98 -17.57
C SER A 471 -16.12 14.29 -16.25
N ALA A 472 -16.85 14.39 -15.12
CA ALA A 472 -16.24 14.55 -13.79
C ALA A 472 -15.45 13.30 -13.35
N LEU A 473 -15.75 12.14 -13.93
CA LEU A 473 -15.12 10.86 -13.60
C LEU A 473 -14.54 10.21 -14.85
N THR A 474 -13.26 9.86 -14.79
CA THR A 474 -12.55 9.19 -15.89
C THR A 474 -12.47 7.69 -15.58
N PRO A 475 -13.23 6.84 -16.29
CA PRO A 475 -13.22 5.40 -16.01
C PRO A 475 -11.91 4.76 -16.44
N ILE A 476 -11.36 3.93 -15.56
CA ILE A 476 -10.21 3.08 -15.86
C ILE A 476 -10.65 1.88 -16.69
N ARG A 477 -9.84 1.47 -17.68
CA ARG A 477 -10.24 0.45 -18.69
C ARG A 477 -9.37 -0.79 -18.73
N PHE A 478 -8.26 -0.81 -18.00
CA PHE A 478 -7.31 -1.90 -18.02
C PHE A 478 -6.68 -2.09 -16.63
N GLY A 479 -6.47 -3.35 -16.24
CA GLY A 479 -5.87 -3.72 -14.97
C GLY A 479 -6.71 -4.70 -14.16
N TYR A 480 -6.14 -5.21 -13.07
CA TYR A 480 -6.76 -6.22 -12.22
C TYR A 480 -6.13 -6.27 -10.82
N ASN A 481 -6.89 -6.74 -9.83
CA ASN A 481 -6.44 -7.07 -8.49
C ASN A 481 -7.12 -8.39 -8.08
N THR A 482 -6.39 -9.52 -8.16
CA THR A 482 -6.93 -10.88 -7.97
C THR A 482 -7.94 -10.95 -6.82
N PRO A 483 -9.19 -11.43 -7.02
CA PRO A 483 -9.71 -12.11 -8.19
C PRO A 483 -10.41 -11.17 -9.20
N TYR A 484 -10.39 -9.86 -8.96
CA TYR A 484 -11.16 -8.91 -9.75
C TYR A 484 -10.34 -8.31 -10.89
N TYR A 485 -11.03 -7.91 -11.96
CA TYR A 485 -10.41 -7.25 -13.11
C TYR A 485 -11.31 -6.13 -13.63
N VAL A 486 -10.71 -5.17 -14.32
CA VAL A 486 -11.43 -4.05 -14.90
C VAL A 486 -12.17 -4.51 -16.16
N ASN A 487 -13.50 -4.46 -16.11
CA ASN A 487 -14.36 -4.58 -17.28
C ASN A 487 -14.87 -3.18 -17.66
N SER A 488 -14.49 -2.69 -18.85
CA SER A 488 -14.56 -1.28 -19.27
C SER A 488 -15.93 -0.58 -19.27
N SER A 489 -17.02 -1.27 -18.89
CA SER A 489 -18.40 -0.77 -18.89
C SER A 489 -19.05 -0.65 -17.51
N GLU A 490 -18.39 -1.07 -16.43
CA GLU A 490 -19.06 -1.29 -15.13
C GLU A 490 -18.26 -0.76 -13.93
N LEU A 491 -19.02 -0.37 -12.88
CA LEU A 491 -18.49 -0.16 -11.54
C LEU A 491 -17.81 -1.46 -11.10
N ASN A 492 -16.58 -1.38 -10.63
CA ASN A 492 -15.78 -2.57 -10.35
C ASN A 492 -14.95 -2.39 -9.06
N PRO A 493 -14.67 -3.49 -8.33
CA PRO A 493 -13.90 -3.46 -7.09
C PRO A 493 -12.38 -3.26 -7.29
N VAL A 494 -11.93 -2.90 -8.50
CA VAL A 494 -10.53 -2.51 -8.73
C VAL A 494 -10.37 -1.00 -8.63
N THR A 495 -11.27 -0.26 -9.27
CA THR A 495 -11.12 1.18 -9.51
C THR A 495 -12.36 2.02 -9.24
N GLY A 496 -13.44 1.41 -8.74
CA GLY A 496 -14.68 2.11 -8.42
C GLY A 496 -15.22 2.89 -9.62
N LEU A 497 -15.45 4.18 -9.41
CA LEU A 497 -15.92 5.15 -10.40
C LEU A 497 -14.83 5.60 -11.39
N GLY A 498 -13.56 5.28 -11.12
CA GLY A 498 -12.39 5.81 -11.83
C GLY A 498 -11.78 7.02 -11.13
N SER A 499 -11.01 7.83 -11.87
CA SER A 499 -10.34 9.01 -11.32
C SER A 499 -11.19 10.27 -11.42
N ILE A 500 -11.03 11.20 -10.48
CA ILE A 500 -11.71 12.49 -10.49
C ILE A 500 -11.00 13.42 -11.48
N ASN A 501 -11.76 13.99 -12.42
CA ASN A 501 -11.30 15.13 -13.20
C ASN A 501 -11.72 16.42 -12.47
N ALA A 502 -10.78 17.08 -11.79
CA ALA A 502 -11.07 18.18 -10.88
C ALA A 502 -11.77 19.36 -11.57
N GLY A 503 -11.31 19.75 -12.77
CA GLY A 503 -11.94 20.83 -13.54
C GLY A 503 -13.38 20.53 -13.97
N TYR A 504 -13.69 19.29 -14.38
CA TYR A 504 -15.07 18.92 -14.70
C TYR A 504 -15.93 18.68 -13.46
N LEU A 505 -15.35 18.17 -12.36
CA LEU A 505 -16.04 18.06 -11.09
C LEU A 505 -16.52 19.44 -10.62
N TYR A 506 -15.64 20.44 -10.63
CA TYR A 506 -15.99 21.83 -10.33
C TYR A 506 -17.21 22.28 -11.13
N GLN A 507 -17.21 22.09 -12.46
CA GLN A 507 -18.32 22.54 -13.30
C GLN A 507 -19.64 21.77 -13.09
N LEU A 508 -19.58 20.51 -12.67
CA LEU A 508 -20.74 19.61 -12.65
C LEU A 508 -21.31 19.38 -11.24
N LEU A 509 -20.53 19.57 -10.18
CA LEU A 509 -20.96 19.36 -8.80
C LEU A 509 -22.23 20.14 -8.43
N PRO A 510 -22.41 21.43 -8.80
CA PRO A 510 -23.64 22.16 -8.48
C PRO A 510 -24.93 21.55 -9.06
N LYS A 511 -24.82 20.68 -10.08
CA LYS A 511 -25.99 20.04 -10.69
C LYS A 511 -26.58 18.93 -9.84
N VAL A 512 -25.80 18.35 -8.92
CA VAL A 512 -26.21 17.22 -8.08
C VAL A 512 -26.40 17.61 -6.61
N MET A 513 -25.81 18.72 -6.16
CA MET A 513 -25.95 19.21 -4.77
C MET A 513 -27.39 19.56 -4.36
N HIS A 514 -28.31 19.72 -5.32
CA HIS A 514 -29.70 20.09 -5.09
C HIS A 514 -30.70 19.07 -5.66
N SER A 515 -30.23 17.88 -6.01
CA SER A 515 -31.10 16.80 -6.48
C SER A 515 -32.06 16.34 -5.38
N PRO A 516 -33.29 15.89 -5.71
CA PRO A 516 -34.21 15.30 -4.75
C PRO A 516 -33.60 14.08 -4.05
N THR A 517 -33.73 13.99 -2.73
CA THR A 517 -33.18 12.89 -1.93
C THR A 517 -34.19 12.32 -0.92
N ILE A 518 -33.95 11.08 -0.49
CA ILE A 518 -34.61 10.46 0.66
C ILE A 518 -33.59 10.34 1.78
N ALA A 519 -33.86 10.99 2.91
CA ALA A 519 -33.05 10.88 4.11
C ALA A 519 -33.70 9.92 5.10
N VAL A 520 -33.12 8.73 5.27
CA VAL A 520 -33.64 7.63 6.10
C VAL A 520 -32.94 7.58 7.44
N ALA A 521 -33.70 7.36 8.51
CA ALA A 521 -33.12 7.22 9.83
C ALA A 521 -33.86 6.21 10.70
N VAL A 522 -33.12 5.68 11.68
CA VAL A 522 -33.62 4.78 12.73
C VAL A 522 -33.47 5.42 14.11
N TYR A 523 -34.36 5.04 15.03
CA TYR A 523 -34.39 5.64 16.38
C TYR A 523 -33.24 5.17 17.28
N ASN A 524 -32.75 3.95 17.07
CA ASN A 524 -31.52 3.42 17.68
C ASN A 524 -30.68 2.81 16.56
N SER A 525 -29.37 2.69 16.73
CA SER A 525 -28.51 2.01 15.76
C SER A 525 -28.27 0.53 16.09
N THR A 526 -28.62 0.07 17.30
CA THR A 526 -28.37 -1.31 17.74
C THR A 526 -29.64 -1.98 18.26
N TYR A 527 -29.87 -3.23 17.87
CA TYR A 527 -31.03 -4.02 18.26
C TYR A 527 -30.69 -5.50 18.51
N LEU A 528 -31.46 -6.15 19.38
CA LEU A 528 -31.51 -7.61 19.45
C LEU A 528 -32.55 -8.17 18.49
N ASP A 529 -32.37 -9.44 18.12
CA ASP A 529 -33.35 -10.19 17.35
C ASP A 529 -34.74 -10.13 18.00
N GLY A 530 -35.77 -9.91 17.18
CA GLY A 530 -37.17 -9.75 17.61
C GLY A 530 -37.56 -8.36 18.13
N GLN A 531 -36.62 -7.40 18.26
CA GLN A 531 -36.96 -6.04 18.68
C GLN A 531 -37.60 -5.23 17.54
N VAL A 532 -38.48 -4.28 17.90
CA VAL A 532 -39.11 -3.39 16.93
C VAL A 532 -38.14 -2.28 16.54
N VAL A 533 -37.82 -2.20 15.25
CA VAL A 533 -37.07 -1.08 14.66
C VAL A 533 -38.09 -0.08 14.12
N LYS A 534 -37.94 1.18 14.54
CA LYS A 534 -38.73 2.30 14.03
C LYS A 534 -37.91 3.05 12.99
N VAL A 535 -38.53 3.36 11.86
CA VAL A 535 -37.90 4.01 10.72
C VAL A 535 -38.63 5.31 10.43
N VAL A 536 -37.86 6.36 10.12
CA VAL A 536 -38.35 7.65 9.67
C VAL A 536 -37.63 8.04 8.38
N ALA A 537 -38.36 8.56 7.40
CA ALA A 537 -37.81 9.04 6.16
C ALA A 537 -38.31 10.45 5.87
N ASN A 538 -37.39 11.34 5.51
CA ASN A 538 -37.67 12.67 5.01
C ASN A 538 -37.41 12.70 3.50
N ILE A 539 -38.45 12.99 2.72
CA ILE A 539 -38.39 12.97 1.26
C ILE A 539 -38.48 14.41 0.78
N SER A 540 -37.45 14.87 0.07
CA SER A 540 -37.37 16.24 -0.43
C SER A 540 -37.68 16.31 -1.93
N GLY A 541 -38.23 17.44 -2.38
CA GLY A 541 -38.46 17.72 -3.80
C GLY A 541 -39.69 17.06 -4.45
N ILE A 542 -40.28 16.03 -3.82
CA ILE A 542 -41.48 15.32 -4.32
C ILE A 542 -42.44 14.92 -3.19
N MET A 543 -43.72 14.71 -3.53
CA MET A 543 -44.71 14.05 -2.66
C MET A 543 -45.11 12.71 -3.29
N PRO A 544 -44.46 11.61 -2.90
CA PRO A 544 -44.65 10.32 -3.56
C PRO A 544 -46.00 9.70 -3.22
N SER A 545 -46.52 8.92 -4.17
CA SER A 545 -47.82 8.22 -4.03
C SER A 545 -47.74 6.96 -3.16
N SER A 546 -46.56 6.34 -3.09
CA SER A 546 -46.26 5.16 -2.28
C SER A 546 -44.82 5.21 -1.80
N VAL A 547 -44.60 4.82 -0.55
CA VAL A 547 -43.28 4.73 0.07
C VAL A 547 -43.16 3.38 0.76
N ILE A 548 -42.16 2.60 0.35
CA ILE A 548 -41.90 1.27 0.89
C ILE A 548 -40.52 1.21 1.49
N GLY A 549 -40.44 0.58 2.65
CA GLY A 549 -39.19 0.28 3.33
C GLY A 549 -38.79 -1.17 3.10
N MET A 550 -37.50 -1.41 3.01
CA MET A 550 -36.91 -2.73 2.87
C MET A 550 -35.72 -2.86 3.79
N VAL A 551 -35.48 -4.09 4.26
CA VAL A 551 -34.31 -4.42 5.06
C VAL A 551 -33.47 -5.38 4.25
N PHE A 552 -32.21 -5.02 4.02
CA PHE A 552 -31.27 -5.74 3.19
C PHE A 552 -30.05 -6.15 4.01
N ASN A 553 -29.65 -7.41 3.91
CA ASN A 553 -28.50 -7.95 4.66
C ASN A 553 -27.25 -8.13 3.78
N GLY A 554 -27.20 -7.48 2.62
CA GLY A 554 -26.13 -7.62 1.64
C GLY A 554 -26.33 -8.77 0.64
N SER A 555 -27.17 -9.77 0.97
CA SER A 555 -27.43 -10.92 0.08
C SER A 555 -28.87 -10.99 -0.41
N SER A 556 -29.83 -10.62 0.42
CA SER A 556 -31.26 -10.64 0.07
C SER A 556 -32.06 -9.62 0.89
N VAL A 557 -33.19 -9.21 0.34
CA VAL A 557 -34.19 -8.43 1.08
C VAL A 557 -34.87 -9.38 2.06
N ILE A 558 -34.62 -9.17 3.36
CA ILE A 558 -35.14 -10.03 4.44
C ILE A 558 -36.54 -9.61 4.89
N GLN A 559 -36.89 -8.33 4.74
CA GLN A 559 -38.22 -7.82 5.10
C GLN A 559 -38.60 -6.61 4.24
N GLN A 560 -39.89 -6.47 3.95
CA GLN A 560 -40.48 -5.23 3.43
C GLN A 560 -41.52 -4.71 4.43
N PHE A 561 -41.66 -3.39 4.53
CA PHE A 561 -42.60 -2.74 5.44
C PHE A 561 -43.16 -1.44 4.84
N PRO A 562 -44.44 -1.12 5.08
CA PRO A 562 -45.03 0.12 4.59
C PRO A 562 -44.57 1.32 5.44
N LEU A 563 -44.45 2.49 4.81
CA LEU A 563 -44.35 3.77 5.50
C LEU A 563 -45.64 4.57 5.31
N SER A 564 -46.00 5.36 6.32
CA SER A 564 -47.16 6.25 6.30
C SER A 564 -46.73 7.67 6.63
N PHE A 565 -47.27 8.66 5.90
CA PHE A 565 -46.98 10.06 6.14
C PHE A 565 -47.75 10.56 7.37
N ASN A 566 -47.03 11.09 8.36
CA ASN A 566 -47.63 11.56 9.62
C ASN A 566 -47.90 13.08 9.66
N GLY A 567 -47.77 13.76 8.52
CA GLY A 567 -47.86 15.22 8.41
C GLY A 567 -46.51 15.94 8.34
N THR A 568 -45.40 15.27 8.71
CA THR A 568 -44.05 15.83 8.60
C THR A 568 -43.07 14.84 7.97
N TYR A 569 -43.12 13.57 8.38
CA TYR A 569 -42.23 12.52 7.89
C TYR A 569 -43.01 11.28 7.47
N TRP A 570 -42.37 10.46 6.66
CA TRP A 570 -42.81 9.09 6.41
C TRP A 570 -42.29 8.20 7.54
N VAL A 571 -43.18 7.51 8.24
CA VAL A 571 -42.82 6.66 9.37
C VAL A 571 -43.27 5.22 9.15
N GLY A 572 -42.40 4.28 9.53
CA GLY A 572 -42.64 2.85 9.42
C GLY A 572 -41.98 2.09 10.56
N LYS A 573 -42.19 0.78 10.58
CA LYS A 573 -41.53 -0.11 11.54
C LYS A 573 -41.38 -1.51 10.97
N PHE A 574 -40.36 -2.22 11.43
CA PHE A 574 -40.12 -3.62 11.13
C PHE A 574 -39.60 -4.37 12.38
N ILE A 575 -39.44 -5.68 12.28
CA ILE A 575 -38.90 -6.50 13.38
C ILE A 575 -37.47 -6.87 13.02
N ALA A 576 -36.51 -6.45 13.86
CA ALA A 576 -35.11 -6.85 13.71
C ALA A 576 -35.02 -8.37 13.64
N SER A 577 -34.31 -8.89 12.63
CA SER A 577 -34.13 -10.32 12.45
C SER A 577 -32.70 -10.68 12.04
N GLY A 578 -32.17 -11.77 12.58
CA GLY A 578 -30.82 -12.25 12.27
C GLY A 578 -29.73 -11.55 13.07
N SER A 579 -28.61 -11.22 12.41
CA SER A 579 -27.44 -10.61 13.04
C SER A 579 -26.57 -9.81 12.07
N GLY A 580 -25.69 -8.96 12.58
CA GLY A 580 -24.74 -8.17 11.81
C GLY A 580 -25.25 -6.78 11.46
N ILE A 581 -24.54 -6.08 10.59
CA ILE A 581 -24.98 -4.78 10.06
C ILE A 581 -25.94 -5.03 8.89
N GLN A 582 -27.08 -4.36 8.91
CA GLN A 582 -28.13 -4.45 7.89
C GLN A 582 -28.47 -3.05 7.40
N GLU A 583 -28.81 -2.94 6.13
CA GLU A 583 -29.23 -1.71 5.49
C GLU A 583 -30.75 -1.61 5.52
N VAL A 584 -31.25 -0.44 5.93
CA VAL A 584 -32.65 -0.06 5.95
C VAL A 584 -32.88 0.91 4.80
N ILE A 585 -33.44 0.41 3.71
CA ILE A 585 -33.66 1.13 2.47
C ILE A 585 -35.09 1.68 2.47
N VAL A 586 -35.28 2.90 2.00
CA VAL A 586 -36.61 3.45 1.68
C VAL A 586 -36.64 3.84 0.21
N LYS A 587 -37.64 3.33 -0.51
CA LYS A 587 -37.90 3.64 -1.92
C LYS A 587 -39.17 4.46 -2.07
N ALA A 588 -39.08 5.50 -2.88
CA ALA A 588 -40.22 6.31 -3.29
C ALA A 588 -40.03 6.77 -4.75
N ASP A 589 -40.94 6.37 -5.63
CA ASP A 589 -40.83 6.57 -7.09
C ASP A 589 -39.47 6.07 -7.63
N ASN A 590 -38.60 6.98 -8.12
CA ASN A 590 -37.25 6.67 -8.61
C ASN A 590 -36.14 7.00 -7.60
N LEU A 591 -36.50 7.45 -6.39
CA LEU A 591 -35.55 7.80 -5.35
C LEU A 591 -35.38 6.65 -4.37
N GLU A 592 -34.16 6.52 -3.87
CA GLU A 592 -33.75 5.56 -2.88
C GLU A 592 -32.87 6.28 -1.86
N GLY A 593 -33.02 5.91 -0.60
CA GLY A 593 -32.14 6.35 0.48
C GLY A 593 -32.03 5.23 1.51
N ASP A 594 -30.99 5.30 2.33
CA ASP A 594 -30.66 4.22 3.24
C ASP A 594 -30.04 4.70 4.56
N THR A 595 -30.03 3.80 5.54
CA THR A 595 -29.24 3.90 6.77
C THR A 595 -28.92 2.49 7.26
N TYR A 596 -28.10 2.38 8.31
CA TYR A 596 -27.65 1.10 8.84
C TYR A 596 -28.13 0.84 10.27
N VAL A 597 -28.38 -0.44 10.57
CA VAL A 597 -28.61 -0.95 11.92
C VAL A 597 -27.71 -2.15 12.20
N THR A 598 -27.23 -2.27 13.42
CA THR A 598 -26.56 -3.48 13.91
C THR A 598 -27.54 -4.33 14.70
N ILE A 599 -27.70 -5.59 14.31
CA ILE A 599 -28.66 -6.53 14.89
C ILE A 599 -27.93 -7.75 15.49
N GLY A 600 -28.49 -8.34 16.54
CA GLY A 600 -28.17 -9.69 16.99
C GLY A 600 -26.80 -9.86 17.67
N TYR A 601 -26.31 -11.08 17.75
CA TYR A 601 -25.03 -11.37 18.42
C TYR A 601 -23.86 -11.29 17.43
N GLN A 602 -22.67 -11.02 17.95
CA GLN A 602 -21.39 -11.28 17.28
C GLN A 602 -20.68 -12.45 17.97
N ALA A 603 -20.03 -13.31 17.20
CA ALA A 603 -19.14 -14.35 17.69
C ALA A 603 -17.72 -13.80 17.85
N GLN A 604 -17.10 -14.10 18.98
CA GLN A 604 -15.66 -14.01 19.19
C GLN A 604 -15.12 -15.43 19.21
N PHE A 605 -14.37 -15.78 18.16
CA PHE A 605 -13.76 -17.11 18.03
C PHE A 605 -12.45 -17.15 18.79
N ILE A 606 -12.35 -18.10 19.72
CA ILE A 606 -11.13 -18.37 20.49
C ILE A 606 -10.42 -19.59 19.90
N PHE A 607 -11.20 -20.58 19.46
CA PHE A 607 -10.71 -21.73 18.71
C PHE A 607 -11.65 -22.10 17.54
N PRO A 608 -11.09 -22.63 16.43
CA PRO A 608 -9.65 -22.74 16.18
C PRO A 608 -8.99 -21.35 16.08
N PRO A 609 -7.72 -21.16 16.45
CA PRO A 609 -7.01 -20.01 15.94
C PRO A 609 -6.88 -20.18 14.43
N ILE A 610 -6.63 -19.08 13.74
CA ILE A 610 -6.25 -19.09 12.33
C ILE A 610 -5.03 -20.01 12.17
N ALA A 611 -5.27 -21.22 11.68
CA ALA A 611 -4.32 -22.31 11.70
C ALA A 611 -4.43 -23.24 10.49
N LEU A 612 -3.36 -23.99 10.27
CA LEU A 612 -3.23 -25.07 9.30
C LEU A 612 -3.27 -26.42 10.03
N PHE A 613 -4.19 -27.30 9.62
CA PHE A 613 -4.31 -28.69 10.07
C PHE A 613 -3.83 -29.61 8.94
N PRO A 614 -2.53 -29.97 8.90
CA PRO A 614 -1.94 -30.63 7.74
C PRO A 614 -2.26 -32.13 7.65
N GLN A 615 -2.86 -32.70 8.69
CA GLN A 615 -3.23 -34.10 8.80
C GLN A 615 -4.64 -34.24 9.40
N PRO A 616 -5.31 -35.39 9.24
CA PRO A 616 -6.61 -35.63 9.86
C PRO A 616 -6.55 -35.54 11.39
N GLU A 617 -7.26 -34.58 11.96
CA GLU A 617 -7.38 -34.42 13.41
C GLU A 617 -8.70 -33.73 13.82
N SER A 618 -8.94 -33.64 15.12
CA SER A 618 -10.10 -32.96 15.69
C SER A 618 -9.84 -31.46 15.80
N VAL A 619 -10.75 -30.65 15.27
CA VAL A 619 -10.72 -29.19 15.36
C VAL A 619 -11.66 -28.75 16.50
N PRO A 620 -11.13 -28.32 17.66
CA PRO A 620 -11.96 -27.77 18.72
C PRO A 620 -12.54 -26.41 18.29
N ILE A 621 -13.81 -26.17 18.64
CA ILE A 621 -14.49 -24.90 18.41
C ILE A 621 -14.83 -24.31 19.77
N VAL A 622 -14.32 -23.11 20.06
CA VAL A 622 -14.60 -22.37 21.30
C VAL A 622 -14.98 -20.95 20.93
N VAL A 623 -16.21 -20.57 21.30
CA VAL A 623 -16.78 -19.28 20.91
C VAL A 623 -17.42 -18.60 22.11
N GLN A 624 -17.26 -17.27 22.17
CA GLN A 624 -18.01 -16.40 23.05
C GLN A 624 -18.94 -15.49 22.25
N LEU A 625 -20.08 -15.10 22.81
CA LEU A 625 -21.02 -14.20 22.17
C LEU A 625 -20.97 -12.79 22.79
N ILE A 626 -21.05 -11.80 21.92
CA ILE A 626 -21.04 -10.37 22.25
C ILE A 626 -22.38 -9.76 21.79
N TYR A 627 -22.99 -8.94 22.64
CA TYR A 627 -24.16 -8.13 22.28
C TYR A 627 -23.76 -6.97 21.34
N PRO A 628 -24.70 -6.38 20.58
CA PRO A 628 -24.43 -5.22 19.71
C PRO A 628 -23.75 -4.03 20.39
N ASN A 629 -23.95 -3.89 21.72
CA ASN A 629 -23.37 -2.83 22.54
C ASN A 629 -21.97 -3.16 23.08
N GLY A 630 -21.38 -4.29 22.68
CA GLY A 630 -20.03 -4.72 23.08
C GLY A 630 -19.97 -5.52 24.38
N SER A 631 -21.08 -5.69 25.11
CA SER A 631 -21.09 -6.46 26.35
C SER A 631 -21.17 -7.97 26.11
N LEU A 632 -20.55 -8.76 26.98
CA LEU A 632 -20.51 -10.22 26.87
C LEU A 632 -21.83 -10.89 27.27
N VAL A 633 -22.23 -11.91 26.51
CA VAL A 633 -23.38 -12.76 26.83
C VAL A 633 -23.00 -13.78 27.91
N LYS A 634 -23.59 -13.65 29.11
CA LYS A 634 -23.24 -14.50 30.27
C LYS A 634 -23.82 -15.92 30.21
N ASN A 635 -24.99 -16.07 29.58
CA ASN A 635 -25.74 -17.31 29.52
C ASN A 635 -26.17 -17.58 28.07
N PRO A 636 -25.24 -17.89 27.15
CA PRO A 636 -25.61 -18.16 25.77
C PRO A 636 -26.44 -19.44 25.67
N PRO A 637 -27.43 -19.49 24.76
CA PRO A 637 -28.12 -20.74 24.43
C PRO A 637 -27.17 -21.70 23.71
N ASN A 638 -27.50 -22.99 23.70
CA ASN A 638 -26.81 -23.92 22.81
C ASN A 638 -27.09 -23.53 21.36
N LEU A 639 -26.07 -23.58 20.50
CA LEU A 639 -26.15 -23.19 19.10
C LEU A 639 -25.56 -24.29 18.22
N THR A 640 -25.76 -24.18 16.92
CA THR A 640 -25.14 -25.07 15.93
C THR A 640 -24.22 -24.24 15.06
N ALA A 641 -22.93 -24.57 15.04
CA ALA A 641 -22.00 -24.04 14.05
C ALA A 641 -22.17 -24.80 12.74
N ILE A 642 -22.16 -24.09 11.62
CA ILE A 642 -22.13 -24.64 10.27
C ILE A 642 -20.69 -24.54 9.78
N ILE A 643 -20.17 -25.67 9.32
CA ILE A 643 -18.84 -25.78 8.75
C ILE A 643 -18.99 -25.71 7.24
N TYR A 644 -18.26 -24.79 6.65
CA TYR A 644 -18.23 -24.61 5.23
C TYR A 644 -16.84 -24.86 4.69
N LYS A 645 -16.78 -25.30 3.44
CA LYS A 645 -15.56 -25.40 2.65
C LYS A 645 -15.60 -24.40 1.52
N TYR A 646 -14.53 -23.63 1.38
CA TYR A 646 -14.29 -22.69 0.30
C TYR A 646 -13.63 -23.38 -0.89
N ASP A 647 -14.18 -23.13 -2.08
CA ASP A 647 -13.57 -23.46 -3.35
C ASP A 647 -12.93 -22.21 -3.94
N GLN A 648 -11.60 -22.18 -3.94
CA GLN A 648 -10.82 -21.05 -4.44
C GLN A 648 -10.93 -20.83 -5.97
N ILE A 649 -11.31 -21.86 -6.74
CA ILE A 649 -11.36 -21.78 -8.21
C ILE A 649 -12.68 -21.15 -8.65
N ASP A 650 -13.80 -21.64 -8.12
CA ASP A 650 -15.13 -21.14 -8.45
C ASP A 650 -15.60 -20.00 -7.54
N ASN A 651 -14.77 -19.63 -6.56
CA ASN A 651 -15.05 -18.63 -5.53
C ASN A 651 -16.39 -18.90 -4.80
N LYS A 652 -16.62 -20.16 -4.40
CA LYS A 652 -17.89 -20.60 -3.81
C LYS A 652 -17.71 -21.27 -2.47
N MET A 653 -18.72 -21.07 -1.63
CA MET A 653 -18.83 -21.69 -0.33
C MET A 653 -19.83 -22.84 -0.36
N SER A 654 -19.47 -23.98 0.23
CA SER A 654 -20.36 -25.14 0.36
C SER A 654 -20.43 -25.62 1.80
N ILE A 655 -21.64 -25.97 2.27
CA ILE A 655 -21.82 -26.56 3.60
C ILE A 655 -21.31 -28.00 3.56
N VAL A 656 -20.45 -28.36 4.52
CA VAL A 656 -19.88 -29.71 4.62
C VAL A 656 -20.26 -30.42 5.91
N SER A 657 -20.55 -29.68 6.98
CA SER A 657 -20.98 -30.27 8.26
C SER A 657 -21.66 -29.26 9.18
N SER A 658 -22.16 -29.74 10.31
CA SER A 658 -22.66 -28.91 11.41
C SER A 658 -22.20 -29.48 12.75
N VAL A 659 -21.82 -28.61 13.68
CA VAL A 659 -21.34 -28.97 15.02
C VAL A 659 -22.26 -28.37 16.07
N LEU A 660 -22.79 -29.20 16.96
CA LEU A 660 -23.53 -28.71 18.13
C LEU A 660 -22.56 -28.07 19.10
N LEU A 661 -22.78 -26.79 19.40
CA LEU A 661 -22.05 -26.04 20.41
C LEU A 661 -22.85 -26.01 21.71
N GLN A 662 -22.26 -26.54 22.77
CA GLN A 662 -22.88 -26.62 24.08
C GLN A 662 -22.25 -25.63 25.04
N ARG A 663 -23.09 -25.04 25.89
CA ARG A 663 -22.61 -24.21 26.99
C ARG A 663 -21.80 -25.05 27.96
N THR A 664 -20.55 -24.67 28.16
CA THR A 664 -19.66 -25.32 29.13
C THR A 664 -19.45 -24.40 30.32
N PRO A 665 -19.92 -24.77 31.54
CA PRO A 665 -19.84 -23.88 32.71
C PRO A 665 -18.40 -23.64 33.20
N VAL A 666 -17.51 -24.63 32.97
CA VAL A 666 -16.08 -24.54 33.25
C VAL A 666 -15.34 -25.28 32.14
N ILE A 667 -14.48 -24.59 31.40
CA ILE A 667 -13.52 -25.26 30.52
C ILE A 667 -12.29 -25.59 31.37
N ASN A 668 -12.04 -26.88 31.58
CA ASN A 668 -10.87 -27.38 32.29
C ASN A 668 -9.85 -27.87 31.26
N LEU A 669 -8.90 -27.01 30.89
CA LEU A 669 -7.74 -27.37 30.07
C LEU A 669 -6.61 -27.78 31.03
N SER A 670 -6.83 -28.81 31.83
CA SER A 670 -5.89 -29.27 32.88
C SER A 670 -4.51 -29.65 32.33
N VAL A 671 -4.43 -30.06 31.06
CA VAL A 671 -3.16 -30.33 30.35
C VAL A 671 -2.37 -29.04 30.08
N LEU A 672 -3.03 -27.88 30.07
CA LEU A 672 -2.47 -26.55 29.84
C LEU A 672 -2.44 -25.67 31.10
N GLY A 673 -2.91 -26.18 32.25
CA GLY A 673 -2.94 -25.43 33.52
C GLY A 673 -4.02 -24.35 33.62
N ILE A 674 -5.05 -24.37 32.77
CA ILE A 674 -6.06 -23.30 32.66
C ILE A 674 -7.43 -23.81 33.15
N GLN A 675 -8.03 -23.08 34.09
CA GLN A 675 -9.48 -23.16 34.37
C GLN A 675 -10.13 -21.83 33.98
N ILE A 676 -10.98 -21.86 32.96
CA ILE A 676 -11.76 -20.69 32.55
C ILE A 676 -13.20 -20.92 32.98
N GLN A 677 -13.71 -20.05 33.83
CA GLN A 677 -15.13 -20.00 34.17
C GLN A 677 -15.83 -18.97 33.28
N PHE A 678 -17.11 -19.22 32.96
CA PHE A 678 -18.10 -18.34 32.31
C PHE A 678 -18.29 -18.46 30.78
N GLY A 679 -19.56 -18.58 30.35
CA GLY A 679 -20.07 -18.00 29.09
C GLY A 679 -19.67 -18.60 27.74
N TYR A 680 -18.81 -19.62 27.65
CA TYR A 680 -18.38 -20.18 26.36
C TYR A 680 -19.31 -21.25 25.79
N LEU A 681 -19.33 -21.30 24.47
CA LEU A 681 -19.89 -22.39 23.68
C LEU A 681 -18.77 -23.24 23.11
N THR A 682 -18.84 -24.56 23.30
CA THR A 682 -17.80 -25.49 22.85
C THR A 682 -18.36 -26.61 21.99
N GLY A 683 -17.61 -27.01 20.97
CA GLY A 683 -17.88 -28.18 20.14
C GLY A 683 -16.59 -28.72 19.52
N VAL A 684 -16.69 -29.82 18.78
CA VAL A 684 -15.55 -30.41 18.07
C VAL A 684 -15.99 -30.82 16.67
N TYR A 685 -15.26 -30.33 15.66
CA TYR A 685 -15.37 -30.80 14.28
C TYR A 685 -14.33 -31.89 14.03
N GLN A 686 -14.71 -32.98 13.37
CA GLN A 686 -13.79 -34.05 12.99
C GLN A 686 -13.46 -33.93 11.50
N LEU A 687 -12.18 -33.70 11.19
CA LEU A 687 -11.75 -33.73 9.79
C LEU A 687 -11.86 -35.15 9.21
N PRO A 688 -12.03 -35.29 7.88
CA PRO A 688 -12.09 -36.60 7.25
C PRO A 688 -10.79 -37.37 7.49
N SER A 689 -10.91 -38.64 7.89
CA SER A 689 -9.77 -39.48 8.29
C SER A 689 -8.84 -39.87 7.12
N THR A 690 -9.29 -39.74 5.88
CA THR A 690 -8.56 -40.19 4.69
C THR A 690 -8.09 -39.04 3.79
N ILE A 691 -8.82 -37.92 3.74
CA ILE A 691 -8.50 -36.79 2.86
C ILE A 691 -8.69 -35.47 3.61
N VAL A 692 -7.61 -34.70 3.76
CA VAL A 692 -7.62 -33.33 4.28
C VAL A 692 -7.31 -32.35 3.16
N SER A 693 -8.18 -31.37 2.93
CA SER A 693 -8.06 -30.46 1.79
C SER A 693 -8.96 -29.25 1.88
N GLY A 694 -8.39 -28.07 1.63
CA GLY A 694 -9.09 -26.82 1.35
C GLY A 694 -9.12 -25.84 2.52
N VAL A 695 -9.65 -24.66 2.25
CA VAL A 695 -9.89 -23.61 3.24
C VAL A 695 -11.31 -23.79 3.78
N TYR A 696 -11.46 -23.71 5.09
CA TYR A 696 -12.72 -23.89 5.80
C TYR A 696 -13.02 -22.65 6.60
N PHE A 697 -14.30 -22.44 6.84
CA PHE A 697 -14.75 -21.40 7.76
C PHE A 697 -15.96 -21.86 8.57
N ILE A 698 -16.09 -21.28 9.75
CA ILE A 698 -17.08 -21.63 10.75
C ILE A 698 -18.02 -20.45 10.92
N LYS A 699 -19.31 -20.65 10.67
CA LYS A 699 -20.34 -19.64 10.95
C LYS A 699 -21.39 -20.19 11.89
N ILE A 700 -21.97 -19.33 12.72
CA ILE A 700 -23.11 -19.69 13.56
C ILE A 700 -24.33 -18.95 13.01
N PRO A 701 -25.40 -19.65 12.57
CA PRO A 701 -26.60 -18.98 12.06
C PRO A 701 -27.17 -17.97 13.07
N ASN A 702 -27.60 -16.80 12.59
CA ASN A 702 -28.08 -15.68 13.40
C ASN A 702 -27.06 -15.13 14.41
N VAL A 703 -25.78 -15.36 14.17
CA VAL A 703 -24.67 -14.71 14.86
C VAL A 703 -23.71 -14.17 13.81
N PHE A 704 -23.30 -12.91 13.95
CA PHE A 704 -22.36 -12.26 13.05
C PHE A 704 -20.93 -12.76 13.29
N GLY A 705 -20.13 -12.80 12.23
CA GLY A 705 -18.74 -13.19 12.28
C GLY A 705 -18.49 -14.63 11.84
N PHE A 706 -17.22 -14.90 11.54
CA PHE A 706 -16.72 -16.22 11.16
C PHE A 706 -15.25 -16.36 11.56
N ASP A 707 -14.78 -17.60 11.53
CA ASP A 707 -13.36 -17.91 11.68
C ASP A 707 -12.90 -18.84 10.56
N GLU A 708 -11.61 -18.80 10.21
CA GLU A 708 -11.01 -19.49 9.07
C GLU A 708 -9.87 -20.44 9.48
N PHE A 709 -9.80 -21.61 8.84
CA PHE A 709 -8.69 -22.54 8.99
C PHE A 709 -8.44 -23.34 7.72
N VAL A 710 -7.24 -23.89 7.58
CA VAL A 710 -6.88 -24.74 6.43
C VAL A 710 -6.81 -26.20 6.84
N SER A 711 -7.38 -27.08 6.02
CA SER A 711 -7.19 -28.53 6.12
C SER A 711 -6.31 -29.00 4.97
N GLY A 712 -5.22 -29.70 5.26
CA GLY A 712 -4.29 -30.23 4.25
C GLY A 712 -3.14 -29.27 3.94
N ILE A 713 -3.02 -28.83 2.69
CA ILE A 713 -1.88 -28.01 2.24
C ILE A 713 -2.37 -26.60 1.94
N TYR A 714 -1.69 -25.59 2.49
CA TYR A 714 -1.85 -24.21 2.04
C TYR A 714 -0.79 -23.92 0.98
N ILE A 715 -1.19 -23.31 -0.13
CA ILE A 715 -0.31 -23.02 -1.26
C ILE A 715 -0.40 -21.54 -1.59
N LEU A 716 0.76 -20.92 -1.73
CA LEU A 716 0.91 -19.61 -2.34
C LEU A 716 1.63 -19.79 -3.67
N ASP A 717 1.03 -19.30 -4.74
CA ASP A 717 1.59 -19.35 -6.08
C ASP A 717 1.87 -17.96 -6.63
N ALA A 718 2.95 -17.85 -7.40
CA ALA A 718 3.39 -16.61 -8.01
C ALA A 718 3.88 -16.87 -9.43
N VAL A 719 3.55 -15.95 -10.34
CA VAL A 719 3.97 -15.98 -11.73
C VAL A 719 4.97 -14.86 -11.97
N TYR A 720 6.19 -15.24 -12.33
CA TYR A 720 7.29 -14.35 -12.60
C TYR A 720 7.47 -14.22 -14.13
N PRO A 721 6.98 -13.13 -14.73
CA PRO A 721 7.26 -12.84 -16.13
C PRO A 721 8.76 -12.60 -16.34
N PRO A 722 9.28 -12.70 -17.59
CA PRO A 722 10.68 -12.40 -17.85
C PRO A 722 11.03 -10.93 -17.63
N ILE A 723 10.03 -10.04 -17.69
CA ILE A 723 10.13 -8.63 -17.29
C ILE A 723 9.14 -8.42 -16.17
N PHE A 724 9.60 -7.92 -15.04
CA PHE A 724 8.69 -7.48 -14.00
C PHE A 724 7.93 -6.25 -14.48
N THR A 725 6.62 -6.38 -14.64
CA THR A 725 5.71 -5.30 -15.03
C THR A 725 4.59 -5.20 -14.01
N ASN A 726 3.97 -4.04 -13.91
CA ASN A 726 2.72 -3.85 -13.19
C ASN A 726 1.67 -3.31 -14.17
N PRO A 727 0.57 -4.04 -14.46
CA PRO A 727 0.26 -5.42 -14.02
C PRO A 727 1.29 -6.47 -14.43
N VAL A 728 1.24 -7.67 -13.84
CA VAL A 728 1.98 -8.83 -14.33
C VAL A 728 1.41 -9.25 -15.69
N VAL A 729 2.20 -9.07 -16.73
CA VAL A 729 1.82 -9.39 -18.11
C VAL A 729 2.82 -10.36 -18.73
N VAL A 730 2.28 -11.33 -19.47
CA VAL A 730 3.07 -12.26 -20.27
C VAL A 730 2.62 -12.20 -21.73
N SER A 731 3.56 -12.30 -22.67
CA SER A 731 3.25 -12.51 -24.09
C SER A 731 3.46 -13.97 -24.52
N PRO A 732 2.71 -14.47 -25.53
CA PRO A 732 2.96 -15.77 -26.13
C PRO A 732 4.41 -15.97 -26.55
N GLY A 733 5.00 -17.13 -26.24
CA GLY A 733 6.38 -17.46 -26.59
C GLY A 733 7.46 -16.90 -25.66
N GLN A 734 7.08 -16.14 -24.63
CA GLN A 734 8.01 -15.72 -23.57
C GLN A 734 8.24 -16.82 -22.54
N ASN A 735 9.45 -16.83 -21.95
CA ASN A 735 9.78 -17.70 -20.84
C ASN A 735 9.26 -17.11 -19.53
N VAL A 736 8.42 -17.85 -18.82
CA VAL A 736 7.82 -17.47 -17.54
C VAL A 736 8.29 -18.44 -16.48
N THR A 737 8.64 -17.91 -15.31
CA THR A 737 8.91 -18.73 -14.14
C THR A 737 7.65 -18.82 -13.29
N ILE A 738 7.31 -20.03 -12.88
CA ILE A 738 6.20 -20.30 -11.99
C ILE A 738 6.77 -20.81 -10.68
N LEU A 739 6.34 -20.19 -9.59
CA LEU A 739 6.71 -20.54 -8.23
C LEU A 739 5.45 -20.99 -7.49
N ALA A 740 5.56 -22.06 -6.70
CA ALA A 740 4.56 -22.45 -5.73
C ALA A 740 5.25 -22.82 -4.41
N GLU A 741 4.87 -22.12 -3.35
CA GLU A 741 5.25 -22.44 -1.99
C GLU A 741 4.13 -23.25 -1.34
N ALA A 742 4.45 -24.47 -0.92
CA ALA A 742 3.47 -25.39 -0.33
C ALA A 742 3.84 -25.65 1.13
N LEU A 743 2.97 -25.21 2.04
CA LEU A 743 3.09 -25.51 3.46
C LEU A 743 2.50 -26.89 3.74
N ALA A 744 3.37 -27.89 3.87
CA ALA A 744 3.01 -29.30 3.98
C ALA A 744 3.93 -30.08 4.95
N THR A 745 3.43 -31.20 5.48
CA THR A 745 4.19 -32.15 6.34
C THR A 745 5.15 -33.07 5.57
N GLY A 746 5.19 -32.96 4.25
CA GLY A 746 6.06 -33.75 3.37
C GLY A 746 6.31 -33.03 2.05
N SER A 747 6.73 -33.78 1.03
CA SER A 747 6.99 -33.25 -0.32
C SER A 747 5.81 -33.56 -1.25
N PRO A 748 4.80 -32.68 -1.37
CA PRO A 748 3.70 -32.90 -2.31
C PRO A 748 4.16 -32.96 -3.77
N ASN A 749 3.34 -33.57 -4.62
CA ASN A 749 3.39 -33.33 -6.07
C ASN A 749 2.61 -32.05 -6.37
N VAL A 750 3.21 -31.12 -7.11
CA VAL A 750 2.57 -29.85 -7.48
C VAL A 750 2.34 -29.80 -8.99
N THR A 751 1.13 -29.43 -9.38
CA THR A 751 0.74 -29.16 -10.77
C THR A 751 0.22 -27.73 -10.85
N VAL A 752 0.63 -26.98 -11.87
CA VAL A 752 0.13 -25.62 -12.13
C VAL A 752 -0.66 -25.61 -13.43
N SER A 753 -1.88 -25.08 -13.38
CA SER A 753 -2.82 -25.00 -14.50
C SER A 753 -3.25 -23.56 -14.76
N PHE A 754 -3.46 -23.21 -16.03
CA PHE A 754 -3.97 -21.92 -16.47
C PHE A 754 -5.43 -22.08 -16.87
N TYR A 755 -6.31 -21.26 -16.29
CA TYR A 755 -7.73 -21.22 -16.59
C TYR A 755 -8.07 -19.86 -17.20
N ASN A 756 -8.81 -19.87 -18.31
CA ASN A 756 -9.37 -18.63 -18.84
C ASN A 756 -10.49 -18.12 -17.93
N ILE A 757 -10.97 -16.88 -18.15
CA ILE A 757 -12.09 -16.31 -17.37
C ILE A 757 -13.41 -17.09 -17.46
N SER A 758 -13.56 -18.02 -18.41
CA SER A 758 -14.73 -18.91 -18.47
C SER A 758 -14.59 -20.18 -17.63
N GLY A 759 -13.47 -20.34 -16.92
CA GLY A 759 -13.19 -21.52 -16.09
C GLY A 759 -12.66 -22.73 -16.87
N ALA A 760 -12.31 -22.58 -18.15
CA ALA A 760 -11.73 -23.67 -18.93
C ALA A 760 -10.22 -23.74 -18.75
N GLU A 761 -9.71 -24.92 -18.38
CA GLU A 761 -8.27 -25.19 -18.33
C GLU A 761 -7.70 -25.19 -19.76
N VAL A 762 -6.69 -24.35 -20.01
CA VAL A 762 -6.07 -24.19 -21.34
C VAL A 762 -4.64 -24.73 -21.40
N TYR A 763 -3.98 -24.88 -20.25
CA TYR A 763 -2.62 -25.36 -20.15
C TYR A 763 -2.35 -25.89 -18.74
N SER A 764 -1.56 -26.96 -18.60
CA SER A 764 -1.22 -27.57 -17.30
C SER A 764 0.16 -28.21 -17.34
N ILE A 765 0.91 -28.10 -16.24
CA ILE A 765 2.28 -28.59 -16.11
C ILE A 765 2.56 -29.15 -14.70
N PRO A 766 3.33 -30.23 -14.56
CA PRO A 766 3.93 -30.60 -13.28
C PRO A 766 5.08 -29.65 -12.92
N VAL A 767 5.26 -29.36 -11.63
CA VAL A 767 6.33 -28.52 -11.11
C VAL A 767 7.22 -29.35 -10.19
N ASN A 768 8.52 -29.39 -10.49
CA ASN A 768 9.49 -30.11 -9.69
C ASN A 768 9.91 -29.27 -8.48
N ALA A 769 10.20 -29.96 -7.37
CA ALA A 769 10.75 -29.30 -6.18
C ALA A 769 12.27 -29.18 -6.27
N ILE A 770 12.80 -28.09 -5.72
CA ILE A 770 14.22 -27.90 -5.42
C ILE A 770 14.39 -27.66 -3.92
N THR A 771 15.58 -27.99 -3.40
CA THR A 771 15.95 -27.66 -2.02
C THR A 771 16.79 -26.38 -2.03
N TYR A 772 16.30 -25.33 -1.37
CA TYR A 772 17.02 -24.08 -1.20
C TYR A 772 17.00 -23.66 0.27
N GLN A 773 18.17 -23.46 0.89
CA GLN A 773 18.32 -23.11 2.31
C GLN A 773 17.51 -24.01 3.28
N ASN A 774 17.45 -25.32 2.99
CA ASN A 774 16.68 -26.33 3.73
C ASN A 774 15.14 -26.24 3.61
N THR A 775 14.61 -25.43 2.69
CA THR A 775 13.18 -25.38 2.37
C THR A 775 12.92 -25.98 0.97
N LEU A 776 11.83 -26.74 0.84
CA LEU A 776 11.34 -27.26 -0.45
C LEU A 776 10.56 -26.17 -1.16
N ILE A 777 10.98 -25.83 -2.37
CA ILE A 777 10.33 -24.82 -3.22
C ILE A 777 9.99 -25.47 -4.56
N TYR A 778 8.76 -25.29 -5.03
CA TYR A 778 8.33 -25.81 -6.33
C TYR A 778 8.49 -24.71 -7.36
N ILE A 779 9.42 -24.93 -8.29
CA ILE A 779 9.76 -23.92 -9.29
C ILE A 779 9.98 -24.55 -10.65
N THR A 780 9.45 -23.92 -11.69
CA THR A 780 9.69 -24.34 -13.07
C THR A 780 9.69 -23.15 -14.00
N GLN A 781 10.39 -23.28 -15.11
CA GLN A 781 10.34 -22.32 -16.20
C GLN A 781 9.61 -22.95 -17.39
N ILE A 782 8.66 -22.22 -17.96
CA ILE A 782 7.94 -22.61 -19.17
C ILE A 782 8.08 -21.55 -20.25
N THR A 783 7.99 -21.97 -21.51
CA THR A 783 7.65 -21.04 -22.60
C THR A 783 6.13 -21.01 -22.71
N LEU A 784 5.52 -19.84 -22.52
CA LEU A 784 4.05 -19.74 -22.53
C LEU A 784 3.52 -20.16 -23.92
N PRO A 785 2.57 -21.11 -23.99
CA PRO A 785 1.96 -21.50 -25.25
C PRO A 785 1.20 -20.33 -25.89
N LYS A 786 0.79 -20.50 -27.14
CA LYS A 786 -0.07 -19.52 -27.83
C LYS A 786 -1.47 -19.51 -27.23
N LEU A 787 -1.65 -18.73 -26.17
CA LEU A 787 -2.94 -18.45 -25.53
C LEU A 787 -3.61 -17.24 -26.20
N LYS A 788 -4.94 -17.14 -26.04
CA LYS A 788 -5.68 -15.94 -26.48
C LYS A 788 -5.35 -14.77 -25.55
N PRO A 789 -5.40 -13.52 -26.03
CA PRO A 789 -5.22 -12.37 -25.15
C PRO A 789 -6.36 -12.26 -24.13
N GLY A 790 -6.05 -11.88 -22.90
CA GLY A 790 -7.05 -11.73 -21.83
C GLY A 790 -6.50 -12.07 -20.44
N TYR A 791 -7.38 -11.99 -19.44
CA TYR A 791 -7.07 -12.38 -18.06
C TYR A 791 -7.13 -13.91 -17.89
N TYR A 792 -6.24 -14.44 -17.08
CA TYR A 792 -6.17 -15.87 -16.77
C TYR A 792 -5.95 -16.05 -15.26
N TYR A 793 -6.63 -17.03 -14.69
CA TYR A 793 -6.27 -17.58 -13.39
C TYR A 793 -5.13 -18.58 -13.58
N VAL A 794 -4.13 -18.52 -12.71
CA VAL A 794 -3.10 -19.54 -12.58
C VAL A 794 -3.35 -20.23 -11.25
N VAL A 795 -3.43 -21.56 -11.29
CA VAL A 795 -3.89 -22.37 -10.17
C VAL A 795 -2.87 -23.45 -9.87
N ALA A 796 -2.24 -23.37 -8.71
CA ALA A 796 -1.35 -24.40 -8.20
C ALA A 796 -2.13 -25.43 -7.37
N LYS A 797 -2.00 -26.72 -7.71
CA LYS A 797 -2.61 -27.84 -6.97
C LYS A 797 -1.51 -28.71 -6.40
N ALA A 798 -1.49 -28.89 -5.08
CA ALA A 798 -0.57 -29.78 -4.39
C ALA A 798 -1.29 -31.03 -3.88
N ILE A 799 -0.66 -32.19 -4.01
CA ILE A 799 -1.15 -33.46 -3.50
C ILE A 799 0.00 -34.22 -2.82
N TYR A 800 -0.14 -34.49 -1.53
CA TYR A 800 0.77 -35.35 -0.77
C TYR A 800 0.03 -36.61 -0.32
N ASN A 801 0.58 -37.78 -0.62
CA ASN A 801 0.04 -39.07 -0.22
C ASN A 801 0.91 -39.65 0.90
N ALA A 802 0.40 -39.60 2.13
CA ALA A 802 0.96 -40.33 3.26
C ALA A 802 0.50 -41.79 3.23
N SER A 803 1.02 -42.62 4.15
CA SER A 803 0.64 -44.04 4.23
C SER A 803 -0.82 -44.26 4.63
N ASN A 804 -1.42 -43.30 5.35
CA ASN A 804 -2.76 -43.41 5.94
C ASN A 804 -3.71 -42.27 5.57
N PHE A 805 -3.25 -41.20 4.89
CA PHE A 805 -4.11 -40.10 4.44
C PHE A 805 -3.53 -39.40 3.19
N THR A 806 -4.37 -38.61 2.51
CA THR A 806 -3.97 -37.70 1.43
C THR A 806 -4.22 -36.26 1.86
N ALA A 807 -3.20 -35.40 1.74
CA ALA A 807 -3.35 -33.95 1.90
C ALA A 807 -3.37 -33.26 0.53
N LYS A 808 -4.27 -32.29 0.35
CA LYS A 808 -4.35 -31.49 -0.88
C LYS A 808 -4.46 -30.00 -0.58
N GLY A 809 -3.99 -29.18 -1.51
CA GLY A 809 -4.07 -27.72 -1.45
C GLY A 809 -4.32 -27.12 -2.82
N ILE A 810 -4.88 -25.91 -2.82
CA ILE A 810 -5.08 -25.10 -4.02
C ILE A 810 -4.61 -23.67 -3.70
N GLY A 811 -3.74 -23.12 -4.55
CA GLY A 811 -3.40 -21.71 -4.62
C GLY A 811 -3.93 -21.12 -5.93
N VAL A 812 -4.28 -19.84 -5.92
CA VAL A 812 -4.80 -19.12 -7.10
C VAL A 812 -4.19 -17.73 -7.18
N THR A 813 -3.63 -17.40 -8.33
CA THR A 813 -3.19 -16.05 -8.73
C THR A 813 -3.78 -15.67 -10.09
N GLN A 814 -3.56 -14.43 -10.56
CA GLN A 814 -3.97 -13.96 -11.88
C GLN A 814 -2.85 -13.31 -12.67
N ILE A 815 -2.92 -13.47 -13.99
CA ILE A 815 -2.09 -12.75 -14.96
C ILE A 815 -2.93 -12.19 -16.10
N TYR A 816 -2.38 -11.20 -16.80
CA TYR A 816 -2.87 -10.82 -18.13
C TYR A 816 -1.96 -11.39 -19.23
N VAL A 817 -2.54 -12.07 -20.21
CA VAL A 817 -1.85 -12.50 -21.43
C VAL A 817 -2.07 -11.45 -22.51
N SER A 818 -0.97 -10.82 -22.92
CA SER A 818 -0.94 -9.85 -24.02
C SER A 818 -1.00 -10.54 -25.39
N PRO A 819 -1.42 -9.86 -26.47
CA PRO A 819 -1.47 -10.46 -27.81
C PRO A 819 -0.10 -10.73 -28.44
N TYR A 820 0.93 -10.00 -28.01
CA TYR A 820 2.29 -10.03 -28.56
C TYR A 820 3.22 -9.21 -27.64
N SER A 821 4.52 -9.16 -27.96
CA SER A 821 5.49 -8.26 -27.31
C SER A 821 5.83 -7.06 -28.20
N LEU A 822 6.33 -5.98 -27.58
CA LEU A 822 6.81 -4.80 -28.28
C LEU A 822 8.18 -5.03 -28.93
N ASN A 823 8.41 -4.36 -30.06
CA ASN A 823 9.71 -4.30 -30.71
C ASN A 823 10.53 -3.17 -30.12
N VAL A 824 11.79 -3.46 -29.76
CA VAL A 824 12.72 -2.48 -29.19
C VAL A 824 13.97 -2.41 -30.06
N LYS A 825 14.35 -1.20 -30.48
CA LYS A 825 15.65 -0.92 -31.12
C LYS A 825 16.38 0.17 -30.36
N VAL A 826 17.60 -0.12 -29.91
CA VAL A 826 18.37 0.78 -29.04
C VAL A 826 19.65 1.25 -29.73
N ARG A 827 19.92 2.56 -29.63
CA ARG A 827 21.19 3.17 -30.02
C ARG A 827 21.68 4.13 -28.95
N ILE A 828 22.97 4.43 -28.94
CA ILE A 828 23.60 5.33 -27.97
C ILE A 828 24.12 6.59 -28.69
N ILE A 829 23.99 7.75 -28.06
CA ILE A 829 24.54 9.02 -28.54
C ILE A 829 25.58 9.54 -27.54
N PRO A 830 26.80 9.93 -27.99
CA PRO A 830 27.26 9.97 -29.39
C PRO A 830 27.34 8.57 -30.00
N ASN A 831 27.10 8.45 -31.31
CA ASN A 831 27.02 7.18 -32.04
C ASN A 831 28.42 6.57 -32.25
N THR A 832 29.13 6.34 -31.15
CA THR A 832 30.44 5.73 -31.08
C THR A 832 30.31 4.47 -30.25
N SER A 833 30.81 3.34 -30.74
CA SER A 833 30.89 2.08 -29.96
C SER A 833 31.81 2.18 -28.74
N ILE A 834 32.35 3.37 -28.46
CA ILE A 834 33.38 3.69 -27.49
C ILE A 834 32.97 4.98 -26.77
N VAL A 835 33.01 4.97 -25.43
CA VAL A 835 32.73 6.10 -24.55
C VAL A 835 33.78 6.19 -23.45
N TYR A 836 33.83 7.30 -22.73
CA TYR A 836 34.83 7.60 -21.70
C TYR A 836 34.16 7.76 -20.33
N GLN A 837 34.93 7.64 -19.24
CA GLN A 837 34.42 7.87 -17.88
C GLN A 837 33.98 9.34 -17.73
N ASN A 838 32.95 9.58 -16.91
CA ASN A 838 32.29 10.88 -16.74
C ASN A 838 31.66 11.47 -18.01
N GLN A 839 31.73 10.79 -19.16
CA GLN A 839 31.03 11.23 -20.36
C GLN A 839 29.52 11.05 -20.17
N GLN A 840 28.74 12.04 -20.61
CA GLN A 840 27.29 11.91 -20.70
C GLN A 840 26.90 11.22 -22.00
N ILE A 841 26.06 10.20 -21.89
CA ILE A 841 25.49 9.47 -23.03
C ILE A 841 23.96 9.54 -23.00
N TYR A 842 23.36 9.40 -24.17
CA TYR A 842 21.91 9.26 -24.31
C TYR A 842 21.58 7.89 -24.90
N ILE A 843 20.65 7.19 -24.25
CA ILE A 843 20.09 5.92 -24.71
C ILE A 843 18.81 6.26 -25.46
N ILE A 844 18.77 5.94 -26.75
CA ILE A 844 17.61 6.19 -27.60
C ILE A 844 16.99 4.84 -27.95
N ALA A 845 15.84 4.56 -27.36
CA ALA A 845 15.04 3.37 -27.63
C ALA A 845 13.85 3.73 -28.53
N ASN A 846 13.78 3.12 -29.71
CA ASN A 846 12.59 3.18 -30.55
C ASN A 846 11.72 1.97 -30.25
N ILE A 847 10.55 2.20 -29.65
CA ILE A 847 9.65 1.18 -29.14
C ILE A 847 8.36 1.21 -29.95
N THR A 848 8.05 0.11 -30.62
CA THR A 848 6.89 0.03 -31.52
C THR A 848 6.08 -1.23 -31.28
N TYR A 849 4.78 -1.15 -31.59
CA TYR A 849 3.94 -2.31 -31.79
C TYR A 849 4.44 -3.15 -32.99
N PRO A 850 4.01 -4.41 -33.16
CA PRO A 850 4.41 -5.25 -34.29
C PRO A 850 4.05 -4.66 -35.67
N ASN A 851 3.01 -3.83 -35.74
CA ASN A 851 2.61 -3.12 -36.96
C ASN A 851 3.49 -1.89 -37.29
N GLY A 852 4.49 -1.57 -36.46
CA GLY A 852 5.40 -0.44 -36.63
C GLY A 852 4.92 0.88 -36.02
N THR A 853 3.70 0.94 -35.47
CA THR A 853 3.19 2.13 -34.78
C THR A 853 3.98 2.36 -33.48
N GLU A 854 4.28 3.61 -33.17
CA GLU A 854 5.02 3.99 -31.97
C GLU A 854 4.20 3.78 -30.68
N VAL A 855 4.87 3.28 -29.64
CA VAL A 855 4.34 3.27 -28.28
C VAL A 855 4.63 4.62 -27.64
N LYS A 856 3.58 5.35 -27.29
CA LYS A 856 3.69 6.72 -26.75
C LYS A 856 3.54 6.79 -25.23
N CYS A 857 2.79 5.87 -24.63
CA CYS A 857 2.48 5.85 -23.20
C CYS A 857 2.83 4.47 -22.61
N GLY A 858 3.48 4.46 -21.46
CA GLY A 858 3.95 3.27 -20.77
C GLY A 858 5.07 3.61 -19.79
N SER A 859 5.65 2.59 -19.19
CA SER A 859 6.83 2.71 -18.34
C SER A 859 7.95 1.87 -18.94
N PHE A 860 9.09 2.50 -19.23
CA PHE A 860 10.25 1.84 -19.83
C PHE A 860 11.53 2.30 -19.13
N SER A 861 12.48 1.38 -18.98
CA SER A 861 13.78 1.67 -18.40
C SER A 861 14.89 0.97 -19.16
N ALA A 862 16.06 1.59 -19.19
CA ALA A 862 17.28 1.00 -19.71
C ALA A 862 18.19 0.55 -18.56
N ILE A 863 18.54 -0.73 -18.54
CA ILE A 863 19.43 -1.31 -17.54
C ILE A 863 20.84 -1.44 -18.14
N ILE A 864 21.82 -0.83 -17.50
CA ILE A 864 23.19 -0.74 -18.01
C ILE A 864 24.15 -1.50 -17.09
N VAL A 865 24.79 -2.55 -17.60
CA VAL A 865 25.68 -3.40 -16.78
C VAL A 865 27.02 -3.67 -17.46
N PRO A 866 28.14 -3.73 -16.72
CA PRO A 866 29.40 -4.24 -17.26
C PRO A 866 29.22 -5.69 -17.71
N SER A 867 29.71 -6.03 -18.89
CA SER A 867 29.46 -7.36 -19.49
C SER A 867 29.98 -8.51 -18.63
N TYR A 868 31.10 -8.31 -17.91
CA TYR A 868 31.70 -9.31 -17.03
C TYR A 868 30.93 -9.49 -15.71
N LEU A 869 29.97 -8.61 -15.41
CA LEU A 869 29.04 -8.73 -14.28
C LEU A 869 27.61 -9.05 -14.74
N SER A 870 27.41 -9.50 -15.98
CA SER A 870 26.07 -9.85 -16.48
C SER A 870 25.40 -10.94 -15.64
N SER A 871 26.15 -11.82 -15.00
CA SER A 871 25.62 -12.82 -14.05
C SER A 871 25.18 -12.24 -12.70
N GLN A 872 25.41 -10.94 -12.47
CA GLN A 872 24.95 -10.20 -11.30
C GLN A 872 23.88 -9.17 -11.68
N PHE A 873 23.24 -9.36 -12.84
CA PHE A 873 22.26 -8.44 -13.42
C PHE A 873 21.25 -7.93 -12.39
N ASP A 874 20.66 -8.83 -11.59
CA ASP A 874 19.65 -8.46 -10.58
C ASP A 874 20.13 -7.48 -9.52
N ASN A 875 21.39 -7.56 -9.11
CA ASN A 875 21.95 -6.64 -8.13
C ASN A 875 22.27 -5.28 -8.77
N LEU A 876 22.71 -5.31 -10.04
CA LEU A 876 23.16 -4.13 -10.75
C LEU A 876 22.00 -3.33 -11.34
N GLN A 877 20.95 -3.99 -11.81
CA GLN A 877 19.81 -3.33 -12.44
C GLN A 877 19.18 -2.27 -11.52
N LEU A 878 19.17 -2.52 -10.21
CA LEU A 878 18.66 -1.58 -9.20
C LEU A 878 19.44 -0.28 -9.11
N GLN A 879 20.74 -0.33 -9.39
CA GLN A 879 21.64 0.82 -9.30
C GLN A 879 21.85 1.51 -10.65
N TYR A 880 21.69 0.79 -11.76
CA TYR A 880 21.98 1.25 -13.11
C TYR A 880 20.77 1.14 -14.05
N SER A 881 19.56 1.27 -13.49
CA SER A 881 18.35 1.49 -14.26
C SER A 881 18.18 2.98 -14.56
N VAL A 882 17.99 3.29 -15.82
CA VAL A 882 17.75 4.64 -16.34
C VAL A 882 16.33 4.70 -16.86
N PRO A 883 15.42 5.44 -16.19
CA PRO A 883 14.07 5.61 -16.70
C PRO A 883 14.11 6.31 -18.06
N LEU A 884 13.22 5.89 -18.96
CA LEU A 884 13.13 6.45 -20.30
C LEU A 884 11.90 7.36 -20.40
N THR A 885 12.08 8.53 -21.02
CA THR A 885 10.97 9.46 -21.29
C THR A 885 10.69 9.52 -22.78
N TYR A 886 9.42 9.45 -23.17
CA TYR A 886 9.03 9.58 -24.57
C TYR A 886 9.19 11.03 -25.07
N PHE A 887 9.87 11.22 -26.19
CA PHE A 887 10.04 12.49 -26.87
C PHE A 887 10.23 12.31 -28.38
N ASN A 888 9.39 12.95 -29.20
CA ASN A 888 9.47 12.98 -30.67
C ASN A 888 9.76 11.61 -31.33
N GLY A 889 8.94 10.60 -31.00
CA GLY A 889 9.02 9.27 -31.61
C GLY A 889 10.15 8.38 -31.09
N SER A 890 10.76 8.73 -29.95
CA SER A 890 11.74 7.86 -29.29
C SER A 890 11.67 8.00 -27.78
N TRP A 891 12.03 6.94 -27.07
CA TRP A 891 12.21 6.91 -25.63
C TRP A 891 13.67 7.22 -25.32
N ILE A 892 13.91 8.22 -24.47
CA ILE A 892 15.24 8.79 -24.23
C ILE A 892 15.60 8.64 -22.76
N GLY A 893 16.74 7.98 -22.50
CA GLY A 893 17.37 7.90 -21.19
C GLY A 893 18.69 8.66 -21.18
N LYS A 894 19.03 9.29 -20.06
CA LYS A 894 20.29 10.00 -19.86
C LYS A 894 21.14 9.25 -18.83
N LEU A 895 22.37 8.91 -19.17
CA LEU A 895 23.32 8.28 -18.26
C LEU A 895 24.65 9.03 -18.27
N GLN A 896 25.20 9.28 -17.10
CA GLN A 896 26.60 9.66 -16.95
C GLN A 896 27.43 8.40 -16.66
N ILE A 897 28.47 8.15 -17.46
CA ILE A 897 29.32 6.97 -17.28
C ILE A 897 30.07 7.07 -15.93
N PRO A 898 30.01 6.04 -15.07
CA PRO A 898 30.71 6.03 -13.79
C PRO A 898 32.22 6.32 -13.94
N SER A 899 32.85 6.90 -12.91
CA SER A 899 34.32 7.09 -12.86
C SER A 899 34.96 6.36 -11.69
N GLY A 900 36.19 5.90 -11.90
CA GLY A 900 36.97 5.16 -10.90
C GLY A 900 37.70 6.01 -9.85
N SER A 901 37.65 7.35 -9.95
CA SER A 901 38.38 8.29 -9.10
C SER A 901 37.57 8.82 -7.91
N SER A 902 36.24 8.67 -7.94
CA SER A 902 35.33 8.79 -6.80
C SER A 902 34.81 7.42 -6.40
N SER A 903 34.26 7.25 -5.20
CA SER A 903 33.49 6.05 -4.82
C SER A 903 32.26 5.93 -5.74
N ASN A 904 32.42 5.34 -6.93
CA ASN A 904 31.29 4.99 -7.78
C ASN A 904 30.45 3.93 -7.08
N SER A 905 29.18 3.83 -7.47
CA SER A 905 28.22 2.89 -6.90
C SER A 905 28.61 1.41 -7.07
N LEU A 906 29.56 1.09 -7.97
CA LEU A 906 30.13 -0.27 -8.08
C LEU A 906 31.31 -0.52 -7.12
N GLY A 907 31.91 0.53 -6.55
CA GLY A 907 33.12 0.44 -5.74
C GLY A 907 34.37 0.00 -6.52
N TYR A 908 34.37 0.06 -7.84
CA TYR A 908 35.48 -0.43 -8.68
C TYR A 908 36.44 0.66 -9.13
N SER A 909 37.70 0.28 -9.39
CA SER A 909 38.72 1.17 -9.95
C SER A 909 38.44 1.54 -11.40
N THR A 910 39.18 2.52 -11.92
CA THR A 910 39.18 2.94 -13.34
C THR A 910 39.33 1.76 -14.31
N TYR A 911 40.12 0.76 -13.94
CA TYR A 911 40.29 -0.46 -14.74
C TYR A 911 39.15 -1.45 -14.55
N GLY A 912 38.60 -1.53 -13.34
CA GLY A 912 37.45 -2.38 -13.04
C GLY A 912 36.23 -2.01 -13.87
N ILE A 913 35.95 -0.71 -14.08
CA ILE A 913 34.79 -0.27 -14.88
C ILE A 913 35.04 -0.18 -16.40
N SER A 914 36.24 -0.50 -16.86
CA SER A 914 36.60 -0.45 -18.29
C SER A 914 36.20 -1.73 -19.03
N GLY A 915 35.97 -1.65 -20.34
CA GLY A 915 35.60 -2.79 -21.18
C GLY A 915 34.17 -2.70 -21.74
N TYR A 916 33.59 -3.84 -22.11
CA TYR A 916 32.25 -3.90 -22.68
C TYR A 916 31.16 -3.66 -21.64
N TRP A 917 30.16 -2.90 -22.04
CA TRP A 917 28.94 -2.64 -21.29
C TRP A 917 27.74 -3.01 -22.15
N TYR A 918 26.75 -3.61 -21.50
CA TYR A 918 25.51 -4.04 -22.11
C TYR A 918 24.38 -3.09 -21.72
N VAL A 919 23.51 -2.79 -22.69
CA VAL A 919 22.29 -2.03 -22.49
C VAL A 919 21.11 -2.94 -22.78
N TYR A 920 20.28 -3.11 -21.78
CA TYR A 920 19.01 -3.83 -21.83
C TYR A 920 17.89 -2.81 -21.74
N VAL A 921 16.79 -2.99 -22.47
CA VAL A 921 15.62 -2.13 -22.34
C VAL A 921 14.41 -3.00 -22.07
N GLU A 922 13.70 -2.66 -21.00
CA GLU A 922 12.52 -3.36 -20.55
C GLU A 922 11.39 -2.39 -20.18
N GLY A 923 10.18 -2.92 -20.03
CA GLY A 923 9.01 -2.14 -19.69
C GLY A 923 7.74 -2.61 -20.39
N ILE A 924 6.68 -1.82 -20.21
CA ILE A 924 5.32 -2.12 -20.64
C ILE A 924 4.61 -0.86 -21.15
N SER A 925 3.78 -1.01 -22.18
CA SER A 925 2.88 0.05 -22.63
C SER A 925 1.66 0.19 -21.72
N ALA A 926 0.99 1.35 -21.76
CA ALA A 926 -0.23 1.60 -20.98
C ALA A 926 -1.41 0.69 -21.36
N ASP A 927 -1.37 0.02 -22.53
CA ASP A 927 -2.35 -0.99 -22.96
C ASP A 927 -1.92 -2.43 -22.62
N GLY A 928 -0.92 -2.60 -21.74
CA GLY A 928 -0.56 -3.90 -21.20
C GLY A 928 0.23 -4.76 -22.18
N ILE A 929 1.16 -4.19 -22.95
CA ILE A 929 2.00 -4.93 -23.89
C ILE A 929 3.46 -4.79 -23.47
N PRO A 930 4.13 -5.88 -23.02
CA PRO A 930 5.49 -5.81 -22.53
C PRO A 930 6.49 -5.82 -23.68
N THR A 931 7.71 -5.33 -23.44
CA THR A 931 8.84 -5.51 -24.37
C THR A 931 9.23 -6.99 -24.52
N SER A 932 9.95 -7.34 -25.58
CA SER A 932 10.55 -8.66 -25.72
C SER A 932 11.89 -8.71 -24.96
N PHE A 933 11.95 -9.47 -23.87
CA PHE A 933 13.15 -9.60 -23.03
C PHE A 933 13.49 -11.08 -22.78
N PRO A 934 14.59 -11.60 -23.35
CA PRO A 934 14.96 -13.00 -23.17
C PRO A 934 15.72 -13.18 -21.86
N ALA A 935 14.97 -13.45 -20.78
CA ALA A 935 15.48 -13.69 -19.45
C ALA A 935 15.21 -15.13 -18.99
N THR A 936 16.12 -15.68 -18.19
CA THR A 936 15.94 -16.97 -17.53
C THR A 936 16.32 -16.91 -16.06
N LEU A 937 15.51 -17.50 -15.19
CA LEU A 937 15.88 -17.66 -13.78
C LEU A 937 16.91 -18.80 -13.65
N ASP A 938 18.09 -18.49 -13.14
CA ASP A 938 19.04 -19.52 -12.69
C ASP A 938 18.60 -20.03 -11.33
N VAL A 939 18.16 -21.29 -11.28
CA VAL A 939 17.64 -21.94 -10.08
C VAL A 939 18.68 -22.18 -8.98
N ASN A 940 19.97 -22.16 -9.30
CA ASN A 940 21.03 -22.36 -8.29
C ASN A 940 21.28 -21.08 -7.49
N THR A 941 21.13 -19.93 -8.14
CA THR A 941 21.36 -18.61 -7.55
C THR A 941 20.06 -17.86 -7.25
N LEU A 942 18.94 -18.32 -7.82
CA LEU A 942 17.64 -17.63 -7.88
C LEU A 942 17.76 -16.21 -8.44
N SER A 943 18.55 -16.06 -9.52
CA SER A 943 18.77 -14.78 -10.21
C SER A 943 18.33 -14.80 -11.68
N ILE A 944 17.80 -13.69 -12.18
CA ILE A 944 17.46 -13.50 -13.59
C ILE A 944 18.75 -13.25 -14.38
N ASN A 945 18.98 -14.12 -15.36
CA ASN A 945 20.10 -14.03 -16.29
C ASN A 945 19.57 -13.65 -17.68
N PRO A 946 19.82 -12.42 -18.15
CA PRO A 946 19.41 -12.02 -19.48
C PRO A 946 20.35 -12.62 -20.54
N LEU A 947 19.77 -13.19 -21.60
CA LEU A 947 20.50 -13.94 -22.62
C LEU A 947 21.19 -13.03 -23.66
N SER A 948 20.54 -11.91 -24.01
CA SER A 948 21.02 -11.03 -25.08
C SER A 948 20.71 -9.55 -24.78
N PRO A 949 21.70 -8.65 -24.88
CA PRO A 949 21.48 -7.22 -24.69
C PRO A 949 20.83 -6.55 -25.90
N SER A 950 20.11 -5.45 -25.67
CA SER A 950 19.51 -4.63 -26.71
C SER A 950 20.55 -3.77 -27.46
N SER A 951 21.63 -3.40 -26.80
CA SER A 951 22.78 -2.69 -27.37
C SER A 951 24.06 -2.90 -26.54
N GLN A 952 25.22 -2.50 -27.06
CA GLN A 952 26.50 -2.58 -26.34
C GLN A 952 27.43 -1.42 -26.70
N PHE A 953 28.34 -1.07 -25.78
CA PHE A 953 29.39 -0.08 -25.99
C PHE A 953 30.63 -0.41 -25.15
N VAL A 954 31.77 0.22 -25.43
CA VAL A 954 33.03 0.04 -24.71
C VAL A 954 33.38 1.28 -23.90
N VAL A 955 33.61 1.13 -22.61
CA VAL A 955 34.14 2.20 -21.74
C VAL A 955 35.67 2.13 -21.73
N LEU A 956 36.32 3.21 -22.12
CA LEU A 956 37.77 3.35 -22.01
C LEU A 956 38.18 3.83 -20.60
N PRO A 957 39.40 3.50 -20.13
CA PRO A 957 39.87 3.83 -18.80
C PRO A 957 40.20 5.33 -18.60
N TYR A 958 39.75 6.20 -19.50
CA TYR A 958 40.04 7.64 -19.44
C TYR A 958 38.82 8.43 -19.00
N VAL A 959 39.02 9.43 -18.13
CA VAL A 959 38.01 10.43 -17.77
C VAL A 959 37.92 11.50 -18.85
N TYR A 960 36.74 11.73 -19.42
CA TYR A 960 36.54 12.77 -20.42
C TYR A 960 36.57 14.16 -19.79
N VAL A 961 37.42 15.04 -20.32
CA VAL A 961 37.58 16.43 -19.89
C VAL A 961 37.46 17.33 -21.12
N ARG A 962 36.40 18.14 -21.18
CA ARG A 962 36.16 19.01 -22.36
C ARG A 962 37.21 20.09 -22.52
N ALA A 963 37.62 20.71 -21.41
CA ALA A 963 38.62 21.77 -21.36
C ALA A 963 39.48 21.62 -20.10
N PHE A 964 40.79 21.81 -20.22
CA PHE A 964 41.76 21.66 -19.13
C PHE A 964 42.74 22.84 -19.13
N ASN A 965 42.91 23.49 -17.99
CA ASN A 965 43.93 24.53 -17.74
C ASN A 965 44.71 24.29 -16.43
N GLY A 966 44.63 23.07 -15.89
CA GLY A 966 45.28 22.69 -14.65
C GLY A 966 46.77 22.39 -14.82
N THR A 967 47.42 21.96 -13.73
CA THR A 967 48.85 21.63 -13.71
C THR A 967 49.13 20.12 -13.77
N ILE A 968 48.17 19.26 -13.45
CA ILE A 968 48.33 17.80 -13.50
C ILE A 968 47.04 17.14 -13.98
N ALA A 969 47.16 16.17 -14.89
CA ALA A 969 46.08 15.30 -15.35
C ALA A 969 46.54 13.84 -15.35
N PHE A 970 45.68 12.91 -14.93
CA PHE A 970 46.00 11.49 -14.84
C PHE A 970 44.84 10.64 -15.38
N ASN A 971 45.12 9.74 -16.33
CA ASN A 971 44.09 8.91 -16.98
C ASN A 971 42.94 9.75 -17.58
N GLU A 972 43.22 10.85 -18.27
CA GLU A 972 42.17 11.72 -18.84
C GLU A 972 42.16 11.67 -20.38
N PHE A 973 40.97 11.77 -20.98
CA PHE A 973 40.78 12.11 -22.38
C PHE A 973 40.39 13.58 -22.45
N ILE A 974 41.31 14.46 -22.82
CA ILE A 974 41.12 15.90 -22.80
C ILE A 974 40.86 16.40 -24.22
N ASP A 975 39.71 17.01 -24.46
CA ASP A 975 39.40 17.55 -25.79
C ASP A 975 40.25 18.80 -26.11
N ASN A 976 40.36 19.74 -25.16
CA ASN A 976 41.16 20.94 -25.29
C ASN A 976 41.95 21.25 -24.01
N ALA A 977 43.26 21.08 -24.01
CA ALA A 977 44.13 21.56 -22.95
C ALA A 977 44.74 22.90 -23.36
N ILE A 978 44.53 23.96 -22.57
CA ILE A 978 45.11 25.29 -22.80
C ILE A 978 45.95 25.65 -21.58
N ILE A 979 47.26 25.70 -21.78
CA ILE A 979 48.25 25.93 -20.72
C ILE A 979 48.94 27.27 -21.01
N VAL A 980 48.64 28.30 -20.23
CA VAL A 980 49.12 29.67 -20.48
C VAL A 980 49.88 30.19 -19.27
N GLY A 981 51.17 30.49 -19.43
CA GLY A 981 51.99 31.10 -18.37
C GLY A 981 52.33 30.16 -17.20
N HIS A 982 52.08 28.86 -17.33
CA HIS A 982 52.42 27.86 -16.31
C HIS A 982 52.80 26.51 -16.93
N ASN A 983 53.18 25.56 -16.07
CA ASN A 983 53.54 24.20 -16.49
C ASN A 983 52.42 23.21 -16.21
N ALA A 984 52.34 22.13 -16.99
CA ALA A 984 51.41 21.02 -16.72
C ALA A 984 52.02 19.64 -16.99
N THR A 985 51.56 18.62 -16.26
CA THR A 985 51.97 17.23 -16.44
C THR A 985 50.76 16.35 -16.74
N PHE A 986 50.77 15.67 -17.87
CA PHE A 986 49.75 14.70 -18.26
C PHE A 986 50.35 13.30 -18.14
N VAL A 987 49.68 12.43 -17.40
CA VAL A 987 50.11 11.05 -17.15
C VAL A 987 49.03 10.09 -17.65
N ASN A 988 49.39 9.08 -18.43
CA ASN A 988 48.46 8.11 -19.02
C ASN A 988 47.22 8.77 -19.66
N SER A 989 47.36 9.92 -20.32
CA SER A 989 46.22 10.73 -20.79
C SER A 989 46.25 10.89 -22.31
N ILE A 990 45.08 11.05 -22.94
CA ILE A 990 44.95 11.36 -24.37
C ILE A 990 44.42 12.78 -24.51
N ILE A 991 45.20 13.68 -25.09
CA ILE A 991 44.79 15.06 -25.35
C ILE A 991 44.48 15.20 -26.83
N ARG A 992 43.27 15.62 -27.21
CA ARG A 992 42.89 15.84 -28.61
C ARG A 992 43.51 17.13 -29.15
N ASN A 993 43.36 18.25 -28.45
CA ASN A 993 43.98 19.52 -28.80
C ASN A 993 44.76 20.07 -27.59
N LEU A 994 46.06 20.30 -27.73
CA LEU A 994 46.92 20.87 -26.70
C LEU A 994 47.49 22.21 -27.19
N ILE A 995 47.13 23.30 -26.54
CA ILE A 995 47.70 24.64 -26.76
C ILE A 995 48.56 24.99 -25.55
N VAL A 996 49.83 25.31 -25.79
CA VAL A 996 50.74 25.77 -24.73
C VAL A 996 51.31 27.12 -25.14
N GLU A 997 51.11 28.13 -24.29
CA GLU A 997 51.63 29.48 -24.45
C GLU A 997 52.46 29.88 -23.22
N ASN A 998 53.72 30.29 -23.44
CA ASN A 998 54.64 30.70 -22.38
C ASN A 998 54.72 29.68 -21.21
N GLY A 999 54.78 28.38 -21.52
CA GLY A 999 54.73 27.30 -20.52
C GLY A 999 55.43 26.00 -20.95
N SER A 1000 55.50 25.04 -20.03
CA SER A 1000 56.09 23.71 -20.28
C SER A 1000 55.11 22.59 -19.97
N VAL A 1001 54.92 21.67 -20.90
CA VAL A 1001 54.07 20.49 -20.70
C VAL A 1001 54.89 19.20 -20.70
N THR A 1002 54.71 18.36 -19.68
CA THR A 1002 55.30 17.01 -19.61
C THR A 1002 54.22 15.97 -19.91
N LEU A 1003 54.42 15.15 -20.95
CA LEU A 1003 53.58 14.01 -21.28
C LEU A 1003 54.28 12.73 -20.81
N ILE A 1004 53.62 11.94 -19.95
CA ILE A 1004 54.10 10.65 -19.44
C ILE A 1004 53.10 9.57 -19.84
N ASN A 1005 53.50 8.53 -20.59
CA ASN A 1005 52.60 7.50 -21.13
C ASN A 1005 51.32 8.06 -21.82
N SER A 1006 51.42 9.27 -22.36
CA SER A 1006 50.28 10.06 -22.81
C SER A 1006 50.33 10.28 -24.33
N ARG A 1007 49.22 10.68 -24.92
CA ARG A 1007 49.11 10.96 -26.35
C ARG A 1007 48.45 12.31 -26.60
N ALA A 1008 49.15 13.28 -27.19
CA ALA A 1008 48.51 14.52 -27.65
C ALA A 1008 48.30 14.46 -29.18
N LEU A 1009 47.10 14.65 -29.71
CA LEU A 1009 46.79 14.42 -31.13
C LEU A 1009 47.10 15.65 -32.00
N ASN A 1010 46.57 16.81 -31.63
CA ASN A 1010 46.86 18.10 -32.25
C ASN A 1010 47.54 19.00 -31.22
N VAL A 1011 48.66 19.61 -31.58
CA VAL A 1011 49.46 20.42 -30.64
C VAL A 1011 49.78 21.77 -31.25
N SER A 1012 49.59 22.85 -30.50
CA SER A 1012 50.02 24.21 -30.84
C SER A 1012 50.93 24.73 -29.75
N LEU A 1013 52.15 25.15 -30.10
CA LEU A 1013 53.14 25.67 -29.16
C LEU A 1013 53.50 27.10 -29.51
N ILE A 1014 53.38 28.00 -28.53
CA ILE A 1014 53.75 29.41 -28.60
C ILE A 1014 54.73 29.67 -27.46
N ASN A 1015 56.01 29.95 -27.76
CA ASN A 1015 57.06 30.16 -26.76
C ASN A 1015 57.09 29.10 -25.64
N SER A 1016 56.87 27.84 -26.00
CA SER A 1016 56.59 26.76 -25.06
C SER A 1016 57.34 25.49 -25.42
N GLN A 1017 57.49 24.59 -24.46
CA GLN A 1017 58.18 23.31 -24.63
C GLN A 1017 57.29 22.12 -24.24
N ILE A 1018 57.48 20.97 -24.91
CA ILE A 1018 56.90 19.70 -24.50
C ILE A 1018 58.00 18.68 -24.20
N ILE A 1019 57.92 18.06 -23.02
CA ILE A 1019 58.76 16.94 -22.60
C ILE A 1019 57.94 15.66 -22.75
N LYS A 1020 58.48 14.64 -23.44
CA LYS A 1020 57.81 13.34 -23.63
C LYS A 1020 58.54 12.22 -22.92
N ILE A 1021 57.80 11.42 -22.16
CA ILE A 1021 58.25 10.20 -21.49
C ILE A 1021 57.28 9.09 -21.92
N ASN A 1022 57.74 8.15 -22.75
CA ASN A 1022 56.92 7.07 -23.34
C ASN A 1022 55.57 7.55 -23.91
N SER A 1023 55.58 8.73 -24.52
CA SER A 1023 54.38 9.46 -24.95
C SER A 1023 54.42 9.76 -26.45
N THR A 1024 53.26 9.88 -27.07
CA THR A 1024 53.14 10.19 -28.51
C THR A 1024 52.53 11.57 -28.72
N ILE A 1025 52.94 12.25 -29.79
CA ILE A 1025 52.29 13.46 -30.29
C ILE A 1025 51.87 13.17 -31.73
N GLY A 1026 50.66 13.56 -32.12
CA GLY A 1026 50.15 13.38 -33.48
C GLY A 1026 50.85 14.29 -34.48
N ASN A 1027 50.59 14.06 -35.77
CA ASN A 1027 51.37 14.67 -36.85
C ASN A 1027 51.06 16.16 -37.08
N ASN A 1028 49.95 16.68 -36.54
CA ASN A 1028 49.55 18.09 -36.64
C ASN A 1028 50.14 18.88 -35.46
N VAL A 1029 51.40 19.29 -35.58
CA VAL A 1029 52.05 20.18 -34.60
C VAL A 1029 52.31 21.53 -35.25
N ASN A 1030 51.62 22.56 -34.77
CA ASN A 1030 51.82 23.94 -35.21
C ASN A 1030 52.80 24.63 -34.25
N TYR A 1031 54.00 24.91 -34.73
CA TYR A 1031 55.00 25.68 -34.01
C TYR A 1031 54.91 27.14 -34.45
N ILE A 1032 54.48 28.02 -33.56
CA ILE A 1032 54.59 29.47 -33.76
C ILE A 1032 55.89 29.88 -33.05
N THR A 1033 57.02 29.71 -33.75
CA THR A 1033 58.36 29.88 -33.17
C THR A 1033 58.81 31.34 -33.14
N THR A 1034 59.47 31.71 -32.05
CA THR A 1034 60.92 31.99 -32.12
C THR A 1034 61.67 30.94 -31.29
N ILE A 1035 62.83 30.51 -31.81
CA ILE A 1035 63.50 29.22 -31.56
C ILE A 1035 64.37 29.23 -30.29
N GLY A 1036 64.47 28.06 -29.63
CA GLY A 1036 65.58 27.71 -28.73
C GLY A 1036 65.76 26.20 -28.65
N SER A 1037 66.52 25.62 -29.58
CA SER A 1037 66.85 24.20 -29.65
C SER A 1037 67.78 23.75 -28.52
N ASN A 1038 67.44 22.67 -27.80
CA ASN A 1038 68.43 21.77 -27.20
C ASN A 1038 67.86 20.35 -27.05
N TYR A 1039 68.38 19.44 -27.86
CA TYR A 1039 68.23 17.99 -27.72
C TYR A 1039 69.25 17.49 -26.68
N ILE A 1040 68.80 16.78 -25.65
CA ILE A 1040 69.67 15.94 -24.82
C ILE A 1040 69.18 14.50 -24.87
N LYS A 1041 70.09 13.60 -25.25
CA LYS A 1041 69.90 12.16 -25.36
C LYS A 1041 70.45 11.48 -24.10
N SER A 1042 69.64 10.58 -23.54
CA SER A 1042 69.87 9.55 -22.51
C SER A 1042 71.21 9.49 -21.76
N GLY A 1043 71.15 9.51 -20.42
CA GLY A 1043 72.14 8.91 -19.54
C GLY A 1043 71.47 7.98 -18.52
N TYR A 1044 71.85 6.71 -18.52
CA TYR A 1044 71.49 5.72 -17.50
C TYR A 1044 72.14 6.10 -16.17
N LEU A 1045 71.37 6.07 -15.07
CA LEU A 1045 71.89 6.08 -13.71
C LEU A 1045 71.31 4.88 -12.96
N SER A 1046 72.18 3.92 -12.67
CA SER A 1046 71.97 2.89 -11.67
C SER A 1046 72.46 3.41 -10.32
N VAL A 1047 71.60 3.43 -9.31
CA VAL A 1047 72.03 3.27 -7.91
C VAL A 1047 71.00 2.38 -7.23
N GLY A 1048 71.48 1.29 -6.65
CA GLY A 1048 70.66 0.26 -6.04
C GLY A 1048 70.46 0.43 -4.54
N ASN A 1049 69.61 -0.50 -4.08
CA ASN A 1049 69.57 -1.11 -2.76
C ASN A 1049 68.81 -0.36 -1.64
N PRO A 1050 68.38 -1.08 -0.59
CA PRO A 1050 67.17 -1.91 -0.52
C PRO A 1050 66.23 -1.37 0.59
N ILE A 1051 64.95 -1.75 0.60
CA ILE A 1051 64.09 -1.95 1.79
C ILE A 1051 62.69 -2.25 1.24
N LEU A 1052 62.40 -3.55 1.10
CA LEU A 1052 61.06 -4.09 1.28
C LEU A 1052 60.88 -4.35 2.78
N ILE A 1053 59.61 -4.44 3.20
CA ILE A 1053 59.08 -4.78 4.54
C ILE A 1053 58.60 -3.55 5.33
N ILE A 1054 57.27 -3.28 5.29
CA ILE A 1054 56.27 -3.44 6.36
C ILE A 1054 55.04 -2.61 5.93
N ILE A 1055 53.99 -3.24 5.37
CA ILE A 1055 52.59 -2.86 5.63
C ILE A 1055 51.79 -4.15 5.68
N GLY A 1056 51.69 -4.71 6.87
CA GLY A 1056 50.75 -5.77 7.22
C GLY A 1056 50.15 -5.41 8.57
N VAL A 1057 48.82 -5.48 8.64
CA VAL A 1057 47.99 -5.38 9.83
C VAL A 1057 47.66 -3.96 10.31
N ALA A 1058 46.64 -3.36 9.70
CA ALA A 1058 45.70 -2.46 10.39
C ALA A 1058 44.48 -2.16 9.51
N LEU A 1059 43.66 -3.17 9.17
CA LEU A 1059 42.34 -2.92 8.53
C LEU A 1059 41.34 -4.08 8.63
N ASP A 1060 41.38 -4.88 9.71
CA ASP A 1060 40.40 -5.95 9.96
C ASP A 1060 39.64 -5.87 11.31
N ILE A 1061 39.76 -4.76 12.06
CA ILE A 1061 39.08 -4.61 13.38
C ILE A 1061 37.87 -3.69 13.33
N VAL A 1062 37.70 -2.85 12.30
CA VAL A 1062 36.53 -1.93 12.21
C VAL A 1062 35.28 -2.63 11.65
N THR A 1063 35.43 -3.68 10.86
CA THR A 1063 34.30 -4.40 10.25
C THR A 1063 33.65 -5.40 11.21
N ILE A 1064 34.41 -5.94 12.16
CA ILE A 1064 33.91 -6.93 13.14
C ILE A 1064 33.16 -6.24 14.30
N ILE A 1065 33.53 -5.01 14.68
CA ILE A 1065 32.82 -4.24 15.71
C ILE A 1065 31.44 -3.76 15.20
N ILE A 1066 31.33 -3.44 13.90
CA ILE A 1066 30.05 -3.06 13.27
C ILE A 1066 29.10 -4.27 13.15
N LEU A 1067 29.63 -5.46 12.82
CA LEU A 1067 28.82 -6.68 12.76
C LEU A 1067 28.37 -7.20 14.14
N ILE A 1068 29.14 -6.96 15.20
CA ILE A 1068 28.74 -7.31 16.59
C ILE A 1068 27.71 -6.29 17.13
N LEU A 1069 27.80 -5.01 16.78
CA LEU A 1069 26.79 -3.99 17.13
C LEU A 1069 25.46 -4.19 16.37
N ILE A 1070 25.51 -4.71 15.13
CA ILE A 1070 24.30 -5.07 14.35
C ILE A 1070 23.66 -6.36 14.90
N ARG A 1071 24.45 -7.31 15.42
CA ARG A 1071 23.94 -8.57 15.99
C ARG A 1071 23.34 -8.42 17.39
N ILE A 1072 23.72 -7.39 18.14
CA ILE A 1072 23.14 -7.08 19.46
C ILE A 1072 21.82 -6.27 19.34
N ARG A 1073 21.59 -5.53 18.24
CA ARG A 1073 20.34 -4.79 18.01
C ARG A 1073 19.14 -5.63 17.51
N ARG A 1074 19.36 -6.84 16.97
CA ARG A 1074 18.27 -7.72 16.48
C ARG A 1074 17.63 -8.64 17.53
N LYS A 1075 18.13 -8.67 18.77
CA LYS A 1075 17.53 -9.46 19.87
C LYS A 1075 16.50 -8.69 20.73
N LYS A 1076 16.07 -7.50 20.29
CA LYS A 1076 15.04 -6.68 20.95
C LYS A 1076 13.81 -6.40 20.06
N PHE A 1077 13.65 -7.16 18.97
CA PHE A 1077 12.48 -7.14 18.09
C PHE A 1077 11.86 -8.55 17.99
N ILE A 1078 11.64 -9.16 19.15
CA ILE A 1078 10.57 -10.12 19.47
C ILE A 1078 10.11 -9.77 20.87
#